data_AF-A0A6L2PTW6-F1
#
_entry.id   AF-A0A6L2PTW6-F1
#
_cell.length_a   1.000
_cell.length_b   1.000
_cell.length_c   1.000
_cell.angle_alpha   90.00
_cell.angle_beta   90.00
_cell.angle_gamma   90.00
#
_symmetry.space_group_name_H-M   'P 1'
#
loop_
_entity.id
_entity.type
_entity.pdbx_description
1 polymer ?
#
loop_
_entity_poly.entity_id
_entity_poly.type
_entity_poly.pdbx_seq_one_letter_code
_entity_poly.pdbx_strand_id
1 'polypeptide(L)'
;MGDLRIASVCRHTNSASPECESVDSDMAHGRRIYGKEGGGSRGAVGQTYCPLCGIEAEDSEAFRTVHLESRRHKYNYLLAKFKENRSVHCPGLFVVLSCVKYRRKRKAKNRHGVEVNVRCNGEQLESTEDGTVKSTIDPEEPELVYEFEVKYTSVKNEQSVLLRRVMLLHPYRAFTIEDEFNFSAGANVMIRLNTGASCMFKVTFSNCGIGTYGVPVCFTVERETHSQKKQFDIVRTMVVDVIGPDHADEHTQSQKDSPFTGERWFDMKTIVPGTMPDGKRIKKLLEYTIPRKLKILFRHNLLPWEDMDQDQAEELCKFLMMYYDGSGPSKDNYAEYFHGLLYLEEYVAAQKIEQYNMKDVAVKIVTDKRLQLEVPGLAERRPSVLKGDLIYLRVSLGKEKWECTRYEGVVAEVRDTCILIGGFDQELMNRLESDRSLHLDVQFALNRFPLYIMHRSVDLLVEQDMFHMVFPPGSSLPSLRVQGDIEFINPLIQNNPEQQKAVTNIVLGTSRPSPYIIFGPPGTGKTVTVVEAILQVKNKVRGSYILVCAPANAACDLLAQKLIPHCTTDELLRLHSSSRDWYSVPDDLHPYSNRSVGEYYFPGEQQLNSYRIIVCTLVHSGRLLAKKNKGGLYYQTSHFTHVFIDECGQALEPEALVPVAGILGGAVRNRPGGQIVLAGDPMQLGPVCDAKRAEKLGLGVSLLERLMTKWRLYTKENEEGTYNDKFITKLRRNFRSHELILELPNRLFYEGELI
;
A
#
# COMPACT_ATOMS: atom_id res chain seq x y z
N MET A 1 -26.21 -7.37 -59.41
CA MET A 1 -25.98 -8.29 -60.56
C MET A 1 -25.19 -9.47 -60.04
N GLY A 2 -25.69 -10.68 -60.25
CA GLY A 2 -24.91 -11.92 -60.09
C GLY A 2 -25.19 -12.78 -58.86
N ASP A 3 -26.45 -13.14 -58.64
CA ASP A 3 -26.80 -14.42 -58.02
C ASP A 3 -26.18 -15.57 -58.83
N LEU A 4 -25.66 -16.60 -58.16
CA LEU A 4 -25.62 -17.96 -58.68
C LEU A 4 -25.92 -18.94 -57.54
N ARG A 5 -27.13 -19.51 -57.67
CA ARG A 5 -27.77 -20.53 -56.85
C ARG A 5 -27.22 -21.94 -57.15
N ILE A 6 -27.76 -22.88 -56.36
CA ILE A 6 -28.00 -24.33 -56.60
C ILE A 6 -27.10 -25.24 -55.75
N ALA A 7 -27.53 -26.33 -55.11
CA ALA A 7 -28.80 -26.80 -54.53
C ALA A 7 -28.50 -28.16 -53.84
N SER A 8 -29.30 -28.48 -52.79
CA SER A 8 -29.77 -29.81 -52.32
C SER A 8 -28.73 -30.92 -51.99
N VAL A 9 -28.90 -31.82 -51.00
CA VAL A 9 -30.04 -32.70 -50.67
C VAL A 9 -29.99 -33.15 -49.19
N CYS A 10 -31.16 -33.29 -48.56
CA CYS A 10 -31.44 -33.87 -47.23
C CYS A 10 -31.23 -35.39 -47.11
N ARG A 11 -31.27 -35.87 -45.84
CA ARG A 11 -31.61 -37.22 -45.26
C ARG A 11 -30.41 -37.82 -44.50
N HIS A 12 -30.48 -38.40 -43.30
CA HIS A 12 -31.55 -38.88 -42.41
C HIS A 12 -31.06 -38.91 -40.94
N THR A 13 -32.02 -39.18 -40.07
CA THR A 13 -32.11 -39.22 -38.59
C THR A 13 -31.34 -40.32 -37.84
N ASN A 14 -31.20 -40.09 -36.51
CA ASN A 14 -30.93 -41.03 -35.38
C ASN A 14 -29.50 -41.60 -35.31
N SER A 15 -28.81 -41.75 -34.18
CA SER A 15 -29.13 -41.83 -32.75
C SER A 15 -27.82 -41.90 -31.94
N ALA A 16 -27.91 -41.71 -30.61
CA ALA A 16 -27.00 -42.16 -29.54
C ALA A 16 -26.14 -41.09 -28.83
N SER A 17 -26.06 -41.34 -27.53
CA SER A 17 -25.64 -40.57 -26.35
C SER A 17 -24.13 -40.28 -26.24
N PRO A 18 -23.74 -39.37 -25.31
CA PRO A 18 -22.39 -38.78 -25.26
C PRO A 18 -21.44 -39.64 -24.44
N GLU A 19 -20.24 -39.87 -24.96
CA GLU A 19 -19.08 -40.28 -24.16
C GLU A 19 -18.37 -39.02 -23.64
N CYS A 20 -18.15 -38.98 -22.32
CA CYS A 20 -17.32 -37.99 -21.65
C CYS A 20 -15.87 -38.15 -22.10
N GLU A 21 -15.37 -37.24 -22.93
CA GLU A 21 -13.93 -37.05 -23.10
C GLU A 21 -13.38 -36.13 -22.00
N SER A 22 -12.25 -36.54 -21.45
CA SER A 22 -11.51 -35.89 -20.37
C SER A 22 -10.88 -34.56 -20.80
N VAL A 23 -10.67 -33.69 -19.82
CA VAL A 23 -10.18 -32.29 -19.91
C VAL A 23 -8.72 -32.17 -20.42
N ASP A 24 -8.06 -33.26 -20.82
CA ASP A 24 -6.66 -33.25 -21.26
C ASP A 24 -6.45 -33.04 -22.78
N SER A 25 -7.51 -33.00 -23.59
CA SER A 25 -7.39 -32.86 -25.06
C SER A 25 -7.33 -31.41 -25.57
N ASP A 26 -7.71 -30.41 -24.75
CA ASP A 26 -7.75 -29.00 -25.17
C ASP A 26 -6.39 -28.28 -25.16
N MET A 27 -5.36 -28.81 -24.48
CA MET A 27 -4.00 -28.25 -24.54
C MET A 27 -3.28 -28.55 -25.86
N ALA A 28 -3.76 -29.50 -26.68
CA ALA A 28 -3.15 -29.82 -27.97
C ALA A 28 -3.47 -28.80 -29.08
N HIS A 29 -4.47 -27.93 -28.89
CA HIS A 29 -4.91 -26.97 -29.91
C HIS A 29 -4.15 -25.62 -29.90
N GLY A 30 -3.19 -25.42 -28.99
CA GLY A 30 -2.31 -24.23 -28.95
C GLY A 30 -1.27 -24.14 -30.08
N ARG A 31 -1.13 -25.16 -30.93
CA ARG A 31 -0.07 -25.21 -31.98
C ARG A 31 -0.35 -24.40 -33.25
N ARG A 32 -1.46 -23.66 -33.36
CA ARG A 32 -1.85 -22.93 -34.59
C ARG A 32 -1.91 -21.39 -34.48
N ILE A 33 -1.28 -20.77 -33.46
CA ILE A 33 -1.37 -19.30 -33.26
C ILE A 33 -0.21 -18.51 -33.91
N TYR A 34 0.88 -19.17 -34.33
CA TYR A 34 2.02 -18.49 -34.96
C TYR A 34 1.92 -18.56 -36.50
N GLY A 35 1.50 -17.46 -37.12
CA GLY A 35 1.59 -17.28 -38.58
C GLY A 35 3.04 -16.97 -38.98
N LYS A 36 3.63 -17.80 -39.85
CA LYS A 36 4.81 -17.40 -40.63
C LYS A 36 4.33 -16.71 -41.89
N GLU A 37 4.56 -15.40 -42.03
CA GLU A 37 4.55 -14.79 -43.36
C GLU A 37 5.76 -15.30 -44.15
N GLY A 38 5.49 -15.83 -45.34
CA GLY A 38 6.49 -16.46 -46.18
C GLY A 38 7.21 -15.50 -47.12
N GLY A 39 8.46 -15.82 -47.43
CA GLY A 39 9.08 -15.50 -48.72
C GLY A 39 10.43 -14.81 -48.66
N GLY A 40 11.51 -15.58 -48.81
CA GLY A 40 12.72 -15.11 -49.49
C GLY A 40 14.00 -14.97 -48.64
N SER A 41 15.01 -15.74 -49.06
CA SER A 41 16.45 -15.64 -48.76
C SER A 41 16.95 -16.19 -47.40
N ARG A 42 18.03 -16.98 -47.52
CA ARG A 42 18.71 -17.72 -46.45
C ARG A 42 19.39 -16.75 -45.48
N GLY A 43 19.06 -16.82 -44.19
CA GLY A 43 19.92 -16.28 -43.11
C GLY A 43 19.31 -15.35 -42.05
N ALA A 44 17.98 -15.21 -41.93
CA ALA A 44 17.38 -14.38 -40.88
C ALA A 44 16.84 -15.24 -39.71
N VAL A 45 17.25 -14.89 -38.48
CA VAL A 45 16.68 -15.44 -37.22
C VAL A 45 15.21 -15.03 -37.18
N GLY A 46 14.30 -16.01 -37.14
CA GLY A 46 12.87 -15.73 -37.16
C GLY A 46 12.43 -14.98 -35.90
N GLN A 47 11.74 -13.86 -36.06
CA GLN A 47 11.02 -13.22 -34.97
C GLN A 47 9.61 -13.83 -34.88
N THR A 48 9.15 -14.10 -33.66
CA THR A 48 7.79 -14.57 -33.38
C THR A 48 6.97 -13.46 -32.75
N TYR A 49 5.80 -13.19 -33.33
CA TYR A 49 4.83 -12.23 -32.84
C TYR A 49 3.66 -12.96 -32.16
N CYS A 50 3.31 -12.57 -30.95
CA CYS A 50 2.08 -13.04 -30.30
C CYS A 50 0.92 -12.05 -30.52
N PRO A 51 -0.14 -12.42 -31.27
CA PRO A 51 -1.27 -11.53 -31.55
C PRO A 51 -2.13 -11.21 -30.32
N LEU A 52 -2.03 -11.99 -29.24
CA LEU A 52 -2.76 -11.75 -27.99
C LEU A 52 -2.01 -10.81 -27.03
N CYS A 53 -0.67 -10.78 -27.09
CA CYS A 53 0.16 -10.05 -26.13
C CYS A 53 0.89 -8.86 -26.74
N GLY A 54 0.99 -8.79 -28.07
CA GLY A 54 1.74 -7.78 -28.81
C GLY A 54 3.25 -7.86 -28.57
N ILE A 55 3.77 -9.05 -28.22
CA ILE A 55 5.19 -9.25 -27.93
C ILE A 55 5.87 -9.82 -29.18
N GLU A 56 6.95 -9.16 -29.59
CA GLU A 56 7.91 -9.62 -30.61
C GLU A 56 9.17 -10.10 -29.90
N ALA A 57 9.63 -11.32 -30.19
CA ALA A 57 10.89 -11.85 -29.68
C ALA A 57 11.51 -12.86 -30.65
N GLU A 58 12.79 -13.15 -30.47
CA GLU A 58 13.49 -14.21 -31.21
C GLU A 58 12.85 -15.57 -30.96
N ASP A 59 12.59 -16.31 -32.04
CA ASP A 59 11.84 -17.55 -32.04
C ASP A 59 12.63 -18.70 -31.42
N SER A 60 12.54 -18.82 -30.09
CA SER A 60 13.11 -19.91 -29.31
C SER A 60 12.03 -20.71 -28.57
N GLU A 61 12.27 -22.01 -28.39
CA GLU A 61 11.39 -22.91 -27.66
C GLU A 61 11.25 -22.52 -26.17
N ALA A 62 12.34 -21.97 -25.60
CA ALA A 62 12.33 -21.38 -24.26
C ALA A 62 11.42 -20.15 -24.18
N PHE A 63 11.50 -19.22 -25.15
CA PHE A 63 10.61 -18.05 -25.20
C PHE A 63 9.15 -18.48 -25.33
N ARG A 64 8.82 -19.41 -26.23
CA ARG A 64 7.44 -19.88 -26.42
C ARG A 64 6.88 -20.52 -25.15
N THR A 65 7.67 -21.33 -24.46
CA THR A 65 7.22 -22.01 -23.23
C THR A 65 6.99 -21.00 -22.11
N VAL A 66 7.95 -20.10 -21.86
CA VAL A 66 7.83 -19.06 -20.82
C VAL A 66 6.72 -18.05 -21.16
N HIS A 67 6.58 -17.68 -22.43
CA HIS A 67 5.57 -16.74 -22.89
C HIS A 67 4.16 -17.30 -22.76
N LEU A 68 3.89 -18.53 -23.22
CA LEU A 68 2.58 -19.19 -23.09
C LEU A 68 2.23 -19.46 -21.61
N GLU A 69 3.24 -19.71 -20.79
CA GLU A 69 3.10 -19.89 -19.34
C GLU A 69 2.89 -18.56 -18.59
N SER A 70 3.24 -17.43 -19.20
CA SER A 70 3.21 -16.12 -18.55
C SER A 70 1.80 -15.71 -18.15
N ARG A 71 1.70 -15.01 -17.01
CA ARG A 71 0.42 -14.51 -16.48
C ARG A 71 -0.27 -13.58 -17.49
N ARG A 72 0.49 -12.76 -18.20
CA ARG A 72 0.00 -11.85 -19.26
C ARG A 72 -0.62 -12.62 -20.43
N HIS A 73 0.01 -13.68 -20.91
CA HIS A 73 -0.52 -14.49 -22.01
C HIS A 73 -1.78 -15.26 -21.61
N LYS A 74 -1.74 -15.93 -20.46
CA LYS A 74 -2.91 -16.63 -19.90
C LYS A 74 -4.09 -15.67 -19.69
N TYR A 75 -3.83 -14.44 -19.24
CA TYR A 75 -4.87 -13.42 -19.05
C TYR A 75 -5.44 -12.89 -20.38
N ASN A 76 -4.60 -12.48 -21.33
CA ASN A 76 -5.07 -11.94 -22.61
C ASN A 76 -5.81 -12.98 -23.46
N TYR A 77 -5.39 -14.25 -23.37
CA TYR A 77 -6.11 -15.37 -23.97
C TYR A 77 -7.53 -15.51 -23.39
N LEU A 78 -7.67 -15.44 -22.06
CA LEU A 78 -8.98 -15.50 -21.39
C LEU A 78 -9.86 -14.29 -21.74
N LEU A 79 -9.27 -13.09 -21.86
CA LEU A 79 -9.97 -11.87 -22.24
C LEU A 79 -10.48 -11.92 -23.69
N ALA A 80 -9.67 -12.44 -24.62
CA ALA A 80 -10.07 -12.66 -26.01
C ALA A 80 -11.23 -13.66 -26.11
N LYS A 81 -11.16 -14.76 -25.35
CA LYS A 81 -12.23 -15.76 -25.25
C LYS A 81 -13.52 -15.20 -24.63
N PHE A 82 -13.42 -14.28 -23.67
CA PHE A 82 -14.57 -13.59 -23.09
C PHE A 82 -15.29 -12.69 -24.10
N LYS A 83 -14.54 -11.97 -24.95
CA LYS A 83 -15.11 -11.09 -25.99
C LYS A 83 -15.77 -11.88 -27.14
N GLU A 84 -15.26 -13.06 -27.48
CA GLU A 84 -15.77 -13.89 -28.57
C GLU A 84 -17.02 -14.72 -28.20
N ASN A 85 -17.21 -15.05 -26.93
CA ASN A 85 -18.30 -15.92 -26.48
C ASN A 85 -19.14 -15.28 -25.36
N ARG A 86 -20.24 -14.61 -25.76
CA ARG A 86 -21.23 -14.01 -24.83
C ARG A 86 -21.98 -15.01 -23.92
N SER A 87 -21.69 -16.30 -24.00
CA SER A 87 -22.39 -17.36 -23.25
C SER A 87 -21.49 -18.33 -22.49
N VAL A 88 -20.16 -18.15 -22.50
CA VAL A 88 -19.26 -19.03 -21.74
C VAL A 88 -19.05 -18.43 -20.35
N HIS A 89 -19.71 -19.05 -19.37
CA HIS A 89 -19.43 -18.90 -17.95
C HIS A 89 -18.00 -19.40 -17.68
N CYS A 90 -16.98 -18.57 -17.97
CA CYS A 90 -15.59 -18.91 -17.73
C CYS A 90 -15.18 -18.41 -16.33
N PRO A 91 -14.92 -19.30 -15.37
CA PRO A 91 -14.56 -18.92 -14.01
C PRO A 91 -13.09 -18.47 -13.98
N GLY A 92 -12.86 -17.17 -14.16
CA GLY A 92 -11.55 -16.54 -13.96
C GLY A 92 -11.09 -16.65 -12.50
N LEU A 93 -10.08 -17.47 -12.28
CA LEU A 93 -9.70 -18.10 -11.01
C LEU A 93 -9.41 -17.13 -9.83
N PHE A 94 -9.20 -15.83 -10.04
CA PHE A 94 -9.00 -14.86 -8.94
C PHE A 94 -10.29 -14.11 -8.53
N VAL A 95 -11.16 -13.80 -9.49
CA VAL A 95 -12.53 -13.30 -9.26
C VAL A 95 -13.40 -14.41 -8.68
N VAL A 96 -13.15 -15.66 -9.06
CA VAL A 96 -13.85 -16.83 -8.51
C VAL A 96 -13.40 -17.14 -7.08
N LEU A 97 -12.11 -17.05 -6.74
CA LEU A 97 -11.66 -17.25 -5.36
C LEU A 97 -12.16 -16.15 -4.41
N SER A 98 -12.33 -14.92 -4.89
CA SER A 98 -12.95 -13.83 -4.12
C SER A 98 -14.48 -13.93 -4.10
N CYS A 99 -15.13 -14.40 -5.17
CA CYS A 99 -16.54 -14.78 -5.17
C CYS A 99 -16.85 -16.03 -4.33
N VAL A 100 -15.88 -16.90 -4.03
CA VAL A 100 -16.03 -18.00 -3.07
C VAL A 100 -16.11 -17.46 -1.63
N LYS A 101 -15.41 -16.37 -1.31
CA LYS A 101 -15.67 -15.59 -0.07
C LYS A 101 -17.05 -14.95 -0.08
N TYR A 102 -17.50 -14.40 -1.21
CA TYR A 102 -18.80 -13.72 -1.33
C TYR A 102 -20.01 -14.67 -1.38
N ARG A 103 -19.82 -15.93 -1.83
CA ARG A 103 -20.82 -16.99 -1.77
C ARG A 103 -20.90 -17.70 -0.40
N ARG A 104 -20.13 -17.28 0.62
CA ARG A 104 -20.23 -17.82 2.00
C ARG A 104 -21.66 -17.77 2.51
N LYS A 105 -22.36 -16.62 2.45
CA LYS A 105 -23.75 -16.51 2.93
C LYS A 105 -24.73 -17.47 2.23
N ARG A 106 -24.53 -17.79 0.95
CA ARG A 106 -25.39 -18.71 0.18
C ARG A 106 -25.03 -20.18 0.40
N LYS A 107 -23.75 -20.49 0.63
CA LYS A 107 -23.26 -21.84 0.96
C LYS A 107 -23.36 -22.16 2.47
N ALA A 108 -23.51 -21.15 3.31
CA ALA A 108 -23.71 -21.29 4.75
C ALA A 108 -25.13 -21.76 5.11
N LYS A 109 -26.14 -21.37 4.32
CA LYS A 109 -27.52 -21.74 4.63
C LYS A 109 -27.78 -23.22 4.38
N ASN A 110 -28.46 -23.87 5.33
CA ASN A 110 -29.12 -25.14 5.10
C ASN A 110 -30.07 -24.99 3.91
N ARG A 111 -30.04 -25.95 3.00
CA ARG A 111 -30.77 -25.84 1.73
C ARG A 111 -31.13 -27.19 1.17
N HIS A 112 -32.21 -27.21 0.39
CA HIS A 112 -32.68 -28.40 -0.31
C HIS A 112 -32.98 -29.59 0.63
N GLY A 113 -33.47 -29.29 1.84
CA GLY A 113 -33.80 -30.29 2.86
C GLY A 113 -32.60 -30.90 3.57
N VAL A 114 -31.38 -30.40 3.34
CA VAL A 114 -30.19 -30.84 4.07
C VAL A 114 -29.83 -29.80 5.13
N GLU A 115 -29.75 -30.27 6.37
CA GLU A 115 -29.39 -29.52 7.56
C GLU A 115 -28.04 -29.98 8.08
N VAL A 116 -27.11 -29.04 8.29
CA VAL A 116 -25.81 -29.32 8.92
C VAL A 116 -25.78 -28.61 10.27
N ASN A 117 -25.91 -29.40 11.33
CA ASN A 117 -25.86 -28.93 12.72
C ASN A 117 -24.48 -29.23 13.31
N VAL A 118 -24.00 -28.36 14.18
CA VAL A 118 -22.66 -28.49 14.79
C VAL A 118 -22.82 -28.53 16.29
N ARG A 119 -22.17 -29.51 16.93
CA ARG A 119 -22.03 -29.59 18.38
C ARG A 119 -20.56 -29.56 18.76
N CYS A 120 -20.26 -29.01 19.91
CA CYS A 120 -18.92 -29.02 20.49
C CYS A 120 -19.06 -29.33 21.98
N ASN A 121 -18.33 -30.35 22.46
CA ASN A 121 -18.41 -30.81 23.85
C ASN A 121 -19.84 -31.10 24.37
N GLY A 122 -20.73 -31.56 23.48
CA GLY A 122 -22.12 -31.89 23.81
C GLY A 122 -23.12 -30.72 23.69
N GLU A 123 -22.65 -29.48 23.53
CA GLU A 123 -23.50 -28.30 23.32
C GLU A 123 -23.73 -28.00 21.84
N GLN A 124 -24.95 -27.63 21.47
CA GLN A 124 -25.29 -27.24 20.10
C GLN A 124 -24.85 -25.79 19.84
N LEU A 125 -24.01 -25.59 18.84
CA LEU A 125 -23.52 -24.27 18.48
C LEU A 125 -24.36 -23.64 17.37
N GLU A 126 -24.74 -22.37 17.56
CA GLU A 126 -25.41 -21.59 16.54
C GLU A 126 -24.39 -21.04 15.53
N SER A 127 -24.67 -21.23 14.24
CA SER A 127 -23.87 -20.63 13.18
C SER A 127 -24.33 -19.21 12.88
N THR A 128 -23.39 -18.28 12.80
CA THR A 128 -23.62 -16.91 12.29
C THR A 128 -24.13 -16.91 10.83
N GLU A 129 -24.63 -15.77 10.33
CA GLU A 129 -25.19 -15.66 8.96
C GLU A 129 -24.25 -16.10 7.82
N ASP A 130 -22.94 -16.08 8.05
CA ASP A 130 -21.92 -16.50 7.08
C ASP A 130 -21.46 -17.95 7.27
N GLY A 131 -22.10 -18.69 8.19
CA GLY A 131 -21.85 -20.09 8.50
C GLY A 131 -20.68 -20.30 9.45
N THR A 132 -20.21 -19.27 10.15
CA THR A 132 -19.12 -19.37 11.12
C THR A 132 -19.64 -19.85 12.47
N VAL A 133 -18.94 -20.81 13.05
CA VAL A 133 -19.16 -21.39 14.38
C VAL A 133 -17.89 -21.13 15.19
N LYS A 134 -18.02 -20.47 16.33
CA LYS A 134 -16.91 -20.06 17.20
C LYS A 134 -16.92 -20.84 18.50
N SER A 135 -15.73 -21.26 18.95
CA SER A 135 -15.52 -21.81 20.28
C SER A 135 -14.20 -21.31 20.86
N THR A 136 -14.07 -21.36 22.18
CA THR A 136 -12.85 -21.00 22.91
C THR A 136 -12.33 -22.23 23.64
N ILE A 137 -11.01 -22.40 23.67
CA ILE A 137 -10.33 -23.47 24.40
C ILE A 137 -9.20 -22.88 25.24
N ASP A 138 -9.00 -23.41 26.44
CA ASP A 138 -7.90 -23.03 27.32
C ASP A 138 -6.55 -23.50 26.71
N PRO A 139 -5.47 -22.71 26.80
CA PRO A 139 -4.14 -23.16 26.36
C PRO A 139 -3.66 -24.48 26.99
N GLU A 140 -4.17 -24.84 28.17
CA GLU A 140 -3.84 -26.10 28.86
C GLU A 140 -4.62 -27.31 28.32
N GLU A 141 -5.74 -27.10 27.62
CA GLU A 141 -6.54 -28.17 27.04
C GLU A 141 -5.94 -28.64 25.70
N PRO A 142 -5.73 -29.96 25.50
CA PRO A 142 -4.95 -30.48 24.38
C PRO A 142 -5.71 -30.43 23.04
N GLU A 143 -7.04 -30.55 23.07
CA GLU A 143 -7.85 -30.63 21.85
C GLU A 143 -9.31 -30.21 22.06
N LEU A 144 -9.98 -29.87 20.95
CA LEU A 144 -11.41 -29.55 20.92
C LEU A 144 -12.10 -30.35 19.81
N VAL A 145 -13.17 -31.08 20.14
CA VAL A 145 -13.89 -31.93 19.19
C VAL A 145 -15.19 -31.28 18.75
N TYR A 146 -15.39 -31.23 17.43
CA TYR A 146 -16.62 -30.76 16.80
C TYR A 146 -17.35 -31.92 16.13
N GLU A 147 -18.62 -32.07 16.45
CA GLU A 147 -19.50 -33.09 15.88
C GLU A 147 -20.48 -32.44 14.90
N PHE A 148 -20.37 -32.81 13.63
CA PHE A 148 -21.24 -32.34 12.56
C PHE A 148 -22.33 -33.38 12.28
N GLU A 149 -23.58 -33.03 12.55
CA GLU A 149 -24.75 -33.81 12.18
C GLU A 149 -25.30 -33.33 10.84
N VAL A 150 -25.21 -34.17 9.81
CA VAL A 150 -25.82 -33.93 8.49
C VAL A 150 -27.14 -34.69 8.42
N LYS A 151 -28.26 -33.97 8.43
CA LYS A 151 -29.62 -34.53 8.44
C LYS A 151 -30.39 -34.16 7.17
N TYR A 152 -31.17 -35.11 6.64
CA TYR A 152 -32.06 -34.85 5.49
C TYR A 152 -33.54 -34.85 5.92
N THR A 153 -34.23 -33.72 5.77
CA THR A 153 -35.60 -33.48 6.24
C THR A 153 -36.68 -33.55 5.14
N SER A 154 -36.32 -34.01 3.93
CA SER A 154 -37.18 -34.16 2.75
C SER A 154 -37.72 -32.85 2.16
N VAL A 155 -37.77 -32.80 0.83
CA VAL A 155 -38.45 -31.74 0.08
C VAL A 155 -39.34 -32.42 -0.96
N LYS A 156 -40.59 -31.95 -1.11
CA LYS A 156 -41.62 -32.50 -2.00
C LYS A 156 -41.02 -33.10 -3.29
N ASN A 157 -41.30 -34.39 -3.51
CA ASN A 157 -40.91 -35.26 -4.65
C ASN A 157 -39.51 -35.94 -4.65
N GLU A 158 -38.72 -35.88 -3.58
CA GLU A 158 -37.44 -36.63 -3.49
C GLU A 158 -37.31 -37.47 -2.21
N GLN A 159 -37.05 -38.79 -2.35
CA GLN A 159 -37.01 -39.73 -1.22
C GLN A 159 -35.64 -39.80 -0.52
N SER A 160 -34.55 -39.40 -1.18
CA SER A 160 -33.18 -39.47 -0.64
C SER A 160 -32.20 -38.53 -1.34
N VAL A 161 -31.11 -38.15 -0.66
CA VAL A 161 -29.96 -37.43 -1.24
C VAL A 161 -28.66 -38.22 -1.05
N LEU A 162 -27.64 -37.92 -1.85
CA LEU A 162 -26.33 -38.56 -1.77
C LEU A 162 -25.29 -37.57 -1.22
N LEU A 163 -24.75 -37.84 -0.04
CA LEU A 163 -23.59 -37.13 0.48
C LEU A 163 -22.33 -37.70 -0.19
N ARG A 164 -21.67 -36.87 -1.01
CA ARG A 164 -20.55 -37.25 -1.87
C ARG A 164 -19.20 -37.02 -1.21
N ARG A 165 -19.07 -35.95 -0.44
CA ARG A 165 -17.77 -35.56 0.15
C ARG A 165 -17.95 -34.70 1.39
N VAL A 166 -17.13 -34.95 2.40
CA VAL A 166 -16.87 -34.04 3.52
C VAL A 166 -15.36 -33.77 3.54
N MET A 167 -14.95 -32.50 3.52
CA MET A 167 -13.52 -32.16 3.53
C MET A 167 -13.22 -30.82 4.17
N LEU A 168 -12.00 -30.70 4.71
CA LEU A 168 -11.39 -29.41 5.05
C LEU A 168 -10.92 -28.73 3.76
N LEU A 169 -11.39 -27.51 3.50
CA LEU A 169 -11.07 -26.78 2.27
C LEU A 169 -9.65 -26.18 2.27
N HIS A 170 -8.97 -26.19 3.41
CA HIS A 170 -7.57 -25.79 3.52
C HIS A 170 -6.83 -26.79 4.43
N PRO A 171 -5.69 -27.36 3.98
CA PRO A 171 -4.91 -28.25 4.82
C PRO A 171 -4.24 -27.41 5.91
N TYR A 172 -4.75 -27.52 7.13
CA TYR A 172 -4.19 -26.88 8.30
C TYR A 172 -3.89 -27.95 9.35
N ARG A 173 -2.63 -28.05 9.78
CA ARG A 173 -2.16 -29.15 10.63
C ARG A 173 -2.85 -29.24 12.00
N ALA A 174 -3.46 -28.15 12.45
CA ALA A 174 -4.20 -28.10 13.71
C ALA A 174 -5.61 -28.69 13.62
N PHE A 175 -6.13 -29.02 12.43
CA PHE A 175 -7.46 -29.64 12.28
C PHE A 175 -7.35 -30.99 11.58
N THR A 176 -7.94 -32.00 12.18
CA THR A 176 -8.04 -33.36 11.64
C THR A 176 -9.51 -33.74 11.55
N ILE A 177 -9.89 -34.45 10.49
CA ILE A 177 -11.23 -35.04 10.37
C ILE A 177 -11.11 -36.51 10.72
N GLU A 178 -11.86 -36.96 11.72
CA GLU A 178 -11.99 -38.37 12.04
C GLU A 178 -13.04 -38.97 11.11
N ASP A 179 -12.63 -40.03 10.42
CA ASP A 179 -13.31 -40.50 9.23
C ASP A 179 -13.50 -42.01 9.32
N GLU A 180 -14.63 -42.43 9.89
CA GLU A 180 -15.03 -43.85 9.97
C GLU A 180 -15.26 -44.48 8.58
N PHE A 181 -15.27 -43.68 7.49
CA PHE A 181 -15.66 -44.10 6.13
C PHE A 181 -14.53 -43.94 5.08
N ASN A 182 -13.32 -43.51 5.47
CA ASN A 182 -12.11 -43.46 4.64
C ASN A 182 -12.14 -42.48 3.42
N PHE A 183 -12.86 -41.37 3.52
CA PHE A 183 -12.86 -40.23 2.58
C PHE A 183 -11.50 -39.51 2.42
N SER A 184 -10.63 -39.51 3.43
CA SER A 184 -9.31 -38.85 3.38
C SER A 184 -8.29 -39.49 2.42
N ALA A 185 -8.54 -40.73 1.97
CA ALA A 185 -7.68 -41.47 1.03
C ALA A 185 -8.12 -41.38 -0.45
N GLY A 186 -9.11 -40.54 -0.79
CA GLY A 186 -9.62 -40.41 -2.15
C GLY A 186 -10.59 -41.52 -2.60
N ALA A 187 -11.17 -42.26 -1.65
CA ALA A 187 -12.20 -43.24 -1.96
C ALA A 187 -13.53 -42.54 -2.34
N ASN A 188 -14.13 -42.91 -3.48
CA ASN A 188 -15.43 -42.43 -3.94
C ASN A 188 -16.59 -43.09 -3.14
N VAL A 189 -16.62 -42.89 -1.82
CA VAL A 189 -17.69 -43.39 -0.96
C VAL A 189 -18.90 -42.45 -1.08
N MET A 190 -20.11 -43.02 -1.21
CA MET A 190 -21.35 -42.26 -1.31
C MET A 190 -22.31 -42.70 -0.19
N ILE A 191 -22.69 -41.77 0.68
CA ILE A 191 -23.66 -42.05 1.74
C ILE A 191 -25.04 -41.61 1.28
N ARG A 192 -25.97 -42.56 1.18
CA ARG A 192 -27.37 -42.28 0.85
C ARG A 192 -28.14 -41.90 2.10
N LEU A 193 -28.58 -40.65 2.19
CA LEU A 193 -29.42 -40.13 3.26
C LEU A 193 -30.89 -40.19 2.84
N ASN A 194 -31.64 -41.11 3.46
CA ASN A 194 -33.09 -41.17 3.32
C ASN A 194 -33.77 -40.09 4.17
N THR A 195 -35.02 -39.78 3.88
CA THR A 195 -35.82 -38.84 4.68
C THR A 195 -35.80 -39.23 6.17
N GLY A 196 -35.37 -38.30 7.02
CA GLY A 196 -35.26 -38.49 8.47
C GLY A 196 -33.93 -39.08 8.95
N ALA A 197 -33.07 -39.56 8.06
CA ALA A 197 -31.75 -40.07 8.41
C ALA A 197 -30.76 -38.93 8.67
N SER A 198 -29.83 -39.17 9.62
CA SER A 198 -28.68 -38.30 9.86
C SER A 198 -27.38 -39.10 9.87
N CYS A 199 -26.27 -38.43 9.60
CA CYS A 199 -24.92 -38.97 9.63
C CYS A 199 -24.01 -38.00 10.40
N MET A 200 -23.07 -38.56 11.18
CA MET A 200 -22.19 -37.79 12.06
C MET A 200 -20.76 -37.78 11.52
N PHE A 201 -20.10 -36.62 11.61
CA PHE A 201 -18.68 -36.46 11.30
C PHE A 201 -17.98 -35.73 12.44
N LYS A 202 -16.76 -36.14 12.77
CA LYS A 202 -15.96 -35.52 13.82
C LYS A 202 -14.79 -34.75 13.24
N VAL A 203 -14.61 -33.51 13.67
CA VAL A 203 -13.44 -32.69 13.35
C VAL A 203 -12.77 -32.28 14.65
N THR A 204 -11.53 -32.70 14.81
CA THR A 204 -10.73 -32.45 16.01
C THR A 204 -9.77 -31.31 15.73
N PHE A 205 -9.77 -30.31 16.60
CA PHE A 205 -8.75 -29.27 16.66
C PHE A 205 -7.69 -29.69 17.68
N SER A 206 -6.44 -29.78 17.27
CA SER A 206 -5.31 -29.99 18.16
C SER A 206 -4.70 -28.63 18.52
N ASN A 207 -4.63 -28.33 19.81
CA ASN A 207 -4.10 -27.06 20.30
C ASN A 207 -2.63 -26.90 19.88
N CYS A 208 -2.29 -25.75 19.29
CA CYS A 208 -0.97 -25.46 18.75
C CYS A 208 -0.41 -24.09 19.17
N GLY A 209 -0.95 -23.52 20.26
CA GLY A 209 -0.51 -22.25 20.85
C GLY A 209 -1.61 -21.20 20.91
N ILE A 210 -1.31 -20.05 21.54
CA ILE A 210 -2.24 -18.93 21.70
C ILE A 210 -2.53 -18.28 20.34
N GLY A 211 -3.80 -18.06 20.03
CA GLY A 211 -4.24 -17.41 18.80
C GLY A 211 -5.61 -17.84 18.31
N THR A 212 -6.04 -17.26 17.19
CA THR A 212 -7.31 -17.60 16.52
C THR A 212 -7.04 -18.49 15.31
N TYR A 213 -7.65 -19.67 15.29
CA TYR A 213 -7.48 -20.68 14.25
C TYR A 213 -8.80 -20.92 13.53
N GLY A 214 -8.81 -20.91 12.19
CA GLY A 214 -10.04 -21.07 11.43
C GLY A 214 -9.92 -22.02 10.24
N VAL A 215 -10.85 -22.97 10.12
CA VAL A 215 -10.93 -23.89 8.98
C VAL A 215 -12.35 -24.02 8.44
N PRO A 216 -12.57 -23.90 7.11
CA PRO A 216 -13.85 -24.20 6.51
C PRO A 216 -14.00 -25.69 6.19
N VAL A 217 -15.08 -26.29 6.67
CA VAL A 217 -15.54 -27.65 6.39
C VAL A 217 -16.61 -27.61 5.32
N CYS A 218 -16.43 -28.36 4.23
CA CYS A 218 -17.34 -28.41 3.10
C CYS A 218 -18.03 -29.77 2.99
N PHE A 219 -19.36 -29.73 2.92
CA PHE A 219 -20.26 -30.86 2.72
C PHE A 219 -20.85 -30.78 1.31
N THR A 220 -20.50 -31.73 0.46
CA THR A 220 -20.93 -31.76 -0.94
C THR A 220 -22.01 -32.82 -1.11
N VAL A 221 -23.19 -32.40 -1.56
CA VAL A 221 -24.39 -33.24 -1.68
C VAL A 221 -24.88 -33.24 -3.13
N GLU A 222 -25.34 -34.40 -3.59
CA GLU A 222 -25.96 -34.62 -4.89
C GLU A 222 -27.44 -35.01 -4.74
N ARG A 223 -28.30 -34.39 -5.55
CA ARG A 223 -29.71 -34.75 -5.70
C ARG A 223 -29.92 -35.44 -7.03
N GLU A 224 -30.65 -36.55 -7.03
CA GLU A 224 -31.13 -37.20 -8.24
C GLU A 224 -32.57 -36.75 -8.52
N THR A 225 -32.75 -35.99 -9.60
CA THR A 225 -34.09 -35.65 -10.14
C THR A 225 -34.34 -36.45 -11.42
N HIS A 226 -35.60 -36.67 -11.81
CA HIS A 226 -36.02 -37.48 -12.96
C HIS A 226 -35.39 -37.12 -14.32
N SER A 227 -34.59 -36.05 -14.44
CA SER A 227 -33.89 -35.70 -15.69
C SER A 227 -32.48 -35.11 -15.55
N GLN A 228 -31.95 -34.78 -14.35
CA GLN A 228 -30.56 -34.30 -14.18
C GLN A 228 -30.01 -34.56 -12.76
N LYS A 229 -28.70 -34.84 -12.66
CA LYS A 229 -27.94 -34.85 -11.40
C LYS A 229 -27.50 -33.42 -11.06
N LYS A 230 -27.89 -32.90 -9.90
CA LYS A 230 -27.49 -31.56 -9.45
C LYS A 230 -26.74 -31.63 -8.12
N GLN A 231 -25.55 -31.07 -8.09
CA GLN A 231 -24.66 -31.02 -6.94
C GLN A 231 -24.67 -29.64 -6.29
N PHE A 232 -24.57 -29.61 -4.96
CA PHE A 232 -24.48 -28.37 -4.20
C PHE A 232 -23.66 -28.55 -2.92
N ASP A 233 -23.04 -27.47 -2.44
CA ASP A 233 -22.21 -27.47 -1.23
C ASP A 233 -22.88 -26.76 -0.05
N ILE A 234 -22.69 -27.26 1.16
CA ILE A 234 -22.92 -26.55 2.42
C ILE A 234 -21.57 -26.37 3.11
N VAL A 235 -21.26 -25.17 3.59
CA VAL A 235 -19.98 -24.87 4.24
C VAL A 235 -20.22 -24.36 5.66
N ARG A 236 -19.42 -24.87 6.61
CA ARG A 236 -19.31 -24.35 7.99
C ARG A 236 -17.89 -23.92 8.23
N THR A 237 -17.68 -22.72 8.76
CA THR A 237 -16.34 -22.25 9.13
C THR A 237 -16.18 -22.41 10.63
N MET A 238 -15.28 -23.30 11.05
CA MET A 238 -14.89 -23.42 12.45
C MET A 238 -13.87 -22.33 12.77
N VAL A 239 -14.03 -21.68 13.91
CA VAL A 239 -13.05 -20.74 14.46
C VAL A 239 -12.84 -21.09 15.92
N VAL A 240 -11.60 -21.41 16.29
CA VAL A 240 -11.19 -21.73 17.65
C VAL A 240 -10.27 -20.62 18.14
N ASP A 241 -10.65 -19.97 19.24
CA ASP A 241 -9.80 -19.03 19.94
C ASP A 241 -9.10 -19.73 21.11
N VAL A 242 -7.77 -19.78 21.09
CA VAL A 242 -6.93 -20.26 22.20
C VAL A 242 -6.46 -19.03 22.98
N ILE A 243 -7.08 -18.76 24.13
CA ILE A 243 -6.87 -17.52 24.90
C ILE A 243 -6.37 -17.88 26.30
N GLY A 244 -5.20 -17.38 26.69
CA GLY A 244 -4.67 -17.57 28.05
C GLY A 244 -5.36 -16.71 29.10
N PRO A 245 -5.20 -17.03 30.40
CA PRO A 245 -5.86 -16.33 31.50
C PRO A 245 -5.56 -14.82 31.55
N ASP A 246 -4.45 -14.37 30.96
CA ASP A 246 -4.05 -12.95 30.93
C ASP A 246 -4.54 -12.17 29.69
N HIS A 247 -5.25 -12.80 28.74
CA HIS A 247 -5.74 -12.15 27.52
C HIS A 247 -7.26 -12.01 27.44
N ALA A 248 -7.99 -12.36 28.50
CA ALA A 248 -9.44 -12.15 28.58
C ALA A 248 -9.84 -10.69 28.87
N ASP A 249 -8.91 -9.80 29.23
CA ASP A 249 -9.26 -8.51 29.86
C ASP A 249 -8.57 -7.24 29.30
N GLU A 250 -7.96 -7.26 28.11
CA GLU A 250 -7.45 -6.00 27.49
C GLU A 250 -8.35 -5.39 26.41
N HIS A 251 -9.38 -6.11 25.95
CA HIS A 251 -10.36 -5.57 24.99
C HIS A 251 -11.73 -5.22 25.56
N THR A 252 -11.93 -5.38 26.88
CA THR A 252 -13.25 -5.14 27.49
C THR A 252 -13.22 -4.24 28.73
N GLN A 253 -12.05 -3.80 29.21
CA GLN A 253 -11.93 -2.85 30.33
C GLN A 253 -11.48 -1.45 29.87
N SER A 254 -12.17 -0.87 28.88
CA SER A 254 -12.23 0.59 28.69
C SER A 254 -13.50 1.07 27.98
N GLN A 255 -14.60 0.31 28.06
CA GLN A 255 -15.94 0.90 27.82
C GLN A 255 -16.43 1.62 29.09
N LYS A 256 -15.67 2.63 29.50
CA LYS A 256 -16.31 3.86 30.00
C LYS A 256 -16.51 4.72 28.77
N ASP A 257 -17.75 4.81 28.29
CA ASP A 257 -18.25 5.71 27.23
C ASP A 257 -17.15 6.35 26.36
N SER A 258 -16.57 5.56 25.44
CA SER A 258 -15.68 6.13 24.42
C SER A 258 -16.49 7.14 23.60
N PRO A 259 -16.07 8.41 23.49
CA PRO A 259 -16.79 9.41 22.71
C PRO A 259 -16.69 9.15 21.19
N PHE A 260 -15.86 8.19 20.79
CA PHE A 260 -15.63 7.82 19.39
C PHE A 260 -16.78 6.96 18.86
N THR A 261 -17.54 7.53 17.93
CA THR A 261 -18.68 6.88 17.27
C THR A 261 -18.30 6.31 15.90
N GLY A 262 -17.27 6.85 15.26
CA GLY A 262 -16.93 6.52 13.88
C GLY A 262 -18.00 6.91 12.85
N GLU A 263 -19.04 7.65 13.25
CA GLU A 263 -20.17 7.99 12.38
C GLU A 263 -19.70 8.92 11.25
N ARG A 264 -20.00 8.53 10.01
CA ARG A 264 -19.78 9.37 8.83
C ARG A 264 -20.88 10.39 8.68
N TRP A 265 -20.49 11.60 8.31
CA TRP A 265 -21.43 12.65 7.99
C TRP A 265 -21.85 12.54 6.52
N PHE A 266 -23.15 12.45 6.28
CA PHE A 266 -23.76 12.48 4.96
C PHE A 266 -24.57 13.77 4.80
N ASP A 267 -24.82 14.19 3.55
CA ASP A 267 -25.82 15.20 3.20
C ASP A 267 -25.68 16.59 3.87
N MET A 268 -24.47 17.16 3.81
CA MET A 268 -24.23 18.55 4.22
C MET A 268 -24.83 19.53 3.19
N LYS A 269 -25.74 20.40 3.62
CA LYS A 269 -26.37 21.42 2.76
C LYS A 269 -25.57 22.72 2.73
N THR A 270 -25.01 23.09 3.87
CA THR A 270 -24.28 24.34 4.05
C THR A 270 -22.89 24.05 4.61
N ILE A 271 -21.85 24.62 3.99
CA ILE A 271 -20.48 24.55 4.49
C ILE A 271 -20.04 25.98 4.78
N VAL A 272 -19.80 26.25 6.06
CA VAL A 272 -19.31 27.54 6.55
C VAL A 272 -17.78 27.44 6.68
N PRO A 273 -17.01 28.11 5.81
CA PRO A 273 -15.56 27.98 5.78
C PRO A 273 -14.93 28.70 6.98
N GLY A 274 -13.90 28.08 7.54
CA GLY A 274 -13.07 28.70 8.55
C GLY A 274 -11.97 29.58 7.98
N THR A 275 -11.21 30.15 8.90
CA THR A 275 -10.02 30.97 8.64
C THR A 275 -8.79 30.30 9.23
N MET A 276 -7.68 30.42 8.53
CA MET A 276 -6.36 30.04 9.01
C MET A 276 -5.91 31.06 10.09
N PRO A 277 -4.92 30.73 10.94
CA PRO A 277 -4.39 31.66 11.94
C PRO A 277 -3.91 33.00 11.37
N ASP A 278 -3.50 33.04 10.09
CA ASP A 278 -3.09 34.27 9.38
C ASP A 278 -4.27 35.07 8.79
N GLY A 279 -5.51 34.73 9.15
CA GLY A 279 -6.74 35.38 8.71
C GLY A 279 -7.18 35.00 7.29
N LYS A 280 -6.41 34.20 6.55
CA LYS A 280 -6.80 33.77 5.20
C LYS A 280 -7.85 32.66 5.26
N ARG A 281 -8.77 32.64 4.30
CA ARG A 281 -9.70 31.51 4.15
C ARG A 281 -8.94 30.20 3.93
N ILE A 282 -9.45 29.12 4.52
CA ILE A 282 -8.95 27.76 4.30
C ILE A 282 -9.02 27.46 2.79
N LYS A 283 -7.87 27.21 2.16
CA LYS A 283 -7.80 26.85 0.73
C LYS A 283 -8.00 25.34 0.58
N LYS A 284 -9.08 24.94 -0.10
CA LYS A 284 -9.30 23.54 -0.45
C LYS A 284 -8.31 23.10 -1.52
N LEU A 285 -7.59 22.00 -1.25
CA LEU A 285 -6.77 21.30 -2.24
C LEU A 285 -7.73 20.46 -3.11
N LEU A 286 -8.21 21.04 -4.21
CA LEU A 286 -9.17 20.39 -5.12
C LEU A 286 -8.50 19.54 -6.21
N GLU A 287 -7.19 19.69 -6.40
CA GLU A 287 -6.38 18.83 -7.26
C GLU A 287 -6.24 17.43 -6.62
N TYR A 288 -6.07 16.42 -7.48
CA TYR A 288 -5.90 15.02 -7.08
C TYR A 288 -7.00 14.50 -6.16
N THR A 289 -8.27 14.86 -6.40
CA THR A 289 -9.39 14.22 -5.70
C THR A 289 -9.59 12.80 -6.22
N ILE A 290 -9.84 11.85 -5.32
CA ILE A 290 -10.10 10.44 -5.68
C ILE A 290 -11.19 10.37 -6.78
N PRO A 291 -10.88 9.80 -7.96
CA PRO A 291 -11.85 9.63 -9.03
C PRO A 291 -13.08 8.84 -8.56
N ARG A 292 -14.29 9.28 -8.95
CA ARG A 292 -15.56 8.65 -8.52
C ARG A 292 -15.60 7.14 -8.79
N LYS A 293 -15.12 6.72 -9.96
CA LYS A 293 -15.04 5.30 -10.34
C LYS A 293 -14.19 4.51 -9.36
N LEU A 294 -12.98 4.97 -9.05
CA LEU A 294 -12.08 4.32 -8.09
C LEU A 294 -12.64 4.29 -6.67
N LYS A 295 -13.31 5.37 -6.24
CA LYS A 295 -13.95 5.44 -4.92
C LYS A 295 -14.99 4.32 -4.71
N ILE A 296 -15.76 3.97 -5.74
CA ILE A 296 -16.68 2.84 -5.69
C ILE A 296 -15.90 1.53 -5.50
N LEU A 297 -14.85 1.30 -6.27
CA LEU A 297 -14.02 0.09 -6.15
C LEU A 297 -13.39 -0.04 -4.75
N PHE A 298 -12.88 1.06 -4.20
CA PHE A 298 -12.26 1.09 -2.88
C PHE A 298 -13.26 0.83 -1.75
N ARG A 299 -14.52 1.28 -1.90
CA ARG A 299 -15.60 0.95 -0.95
C ARG A 299 -15.82 -0.55 -0.81
N HIS A 300 -15.65 -1.29 -1.89
CA HIS A 300 -15.73 -2.75 -1.90
C HIS A 300 -14.36 -3.41 -1.71
N ASN A 301 -13.39 -2.67 -1.16
CA ASN A 301 -12.03 -3.12 -0.89
C ASN A 301 -11.37 -3.77 -2.11
N LEU A 302 -11.65 -3.30 -3.32
CA LEU A 302 -11.17 -3.87 -4.58
C LEU A 302 -11.54 -5.36 -4.77
N LEU A 303 -12.74 -5.75 -4.34
CA LEU A 303 -13.31 -7.10 -4.52
C LEU A 303 -14.62 -7.01 -5.33
N PRO A 304 -15.01 -8.09 -6.04
CA PRO A 304 -16.34 -8.19 -6.62
C PRO A 304 -17.46 -8.10 -5.56
N TRP A 305 -18.61 -7.54 -5.92
CA TRP A 305 -19.83 -7.48 -5.09
C TRP A 305 -21.08 -7.88 -5.87
N GLU A 306 -22.20 -8.13 -5.17
CA GLU A 306 -23.42 -8.73 -5.74
C GLU A 306 -24.06 -7.90 -6.86
N ASP A 307 -24.16 -6.59 -6.65
CA ASP A 307 -24.77 -5.65 -7.60
C ASP A 307 -23.73 -4.90 -8.46
N MET A 308 -22.60 -5.54 -8.76
CA MET A 308 -21.56 -4.94 -9.61
C MET A 308 -22.03 -4.93 -11.07
N ASP A 309 -22.08 -3.75 -11.68
CA ASP A 309 -22.37 -3.61 -13.11
C ASP A 309 -21.15 -3.93 -13.99
N GLN A 310 -21.37 -4.04 -15.30
CA GLN A 310 -20.30 -4.40 -16.24
C GLN A 310 -19.18 -3.35 -16.28
N ASP A 311 -19.52 -2.06 -16.26
CA ASP A 311 -18.54 -0.98 -16.32
C ASP A 311 -17.64 -0.98 -15.07
N GLN A 312 -18.21 -1.23 -13.89
CA GLN A 312 -17.50 -1.38 -12.63
C GLN A 312 -16.60 -2.62 -12.62
N ALA A 313 -17.07 -3.73 -13.19
CA ALA A 313 -16.27 -4.94 -13.33
C ALA A 313 -15.06 -4.73 -14.27
N GLU A 314 -15.26 -4.05 -15.39
CA GLU A 314 -14.20 -3.69 -16.33
C GLU A 314 -13.18 -2.74 -15.69
N GLU A 315 -13.63 -1.72 -14.96
CA GLU A 315 -12.75 -0.78 -14.25
C GLU A 315 -11.96 -1.48 -13.13
N LEU A 316 -12.60 -2.38 -12.37
CA LEU A 316 -11.91 -3.18 -11.36
C LEU A 316 -10.84 -4.08 -12.00
N CYS A 317 -11.19 -4.76 -13.10
CA CYS A 317 -10.24 -5.57 -13.84
C CYS A 317 -9.06 -4.72 -14.34
N LYS A 318 -9.33 -3.57 -14.99
CA LYS A 318 -8.30 -2.66 -15.47
C LYS A 318 -7.37 -2.22 -14.35
N PHE A 319 -7.92 -1.78 -13.21
CA PHE A 319 -7.13 -1.36 -12.06
C PHE A 319 -6.24 -2.50 -11.57
N LEU A 320 -6.79 -3.70 -11.34
CA LEU A 320 -6.03 -4.83 -10.81
C LEU A 320 -4.97 -5.33 -11.81
N MET A 321 -5.28 -5.37 -13.11
CA MET A 321 -4.34 -5.82 -14.15
C MET A 321 -3.00 -5.08 -14.09
N MET A 322 -3.04 -3.77 -13.83
CA MET A 322 -1.84 -2.93 -13.74
C MET A 322 -0.86 -3.36 -12.64
N TYR A 323 -1.32 -4.08 -11.61
CA TYR A 323 -0.49 -4.47 -10.46
C TYR A 323 -0.20 -5.98 -10.39
N TYR A 324 -1.07 -6.84 -10.93
CA TYR A 324 -0.95 -8.31 -10.79
C TYR A 324 -0.14 -8.99 -11.90
N ASP A 325 0.20 -8.27 -12.97
CA ASP A 325 1.05 -8.81 -14.04
C ASP A 325 2.53 -8.96 -13.61
N GLY A 326 2.91 -8.39 -12.47
CA GLY A 326 4.26 -8.44 -11.90
C GLY A 326 5.26 -7.52 -12.58
N SER A 327 4.82 -6.68 -13.52
CA SER A 327 5.68 -5.73 -14.25
C SER A 327 6.12 -4.56 -13.37
N GLY A 328 5.30 -4.17 -12.38
CA GLY A 328 5.56 -3.04 -11.51
C GLY A 328 5.47 -1.69 -12.24
N PRO A 329 6.00 -0.60 -11.65
CA PRO A 329 6.04 0.69 -12.32
C PRO A 329 7.04 0.68 -13.48
N SER A 330 6.62 1.23 -14.62
CA SER A 330 7.39 1.43 -15.85
C SER A 330 7.29 2.89 -16.30
N LYS A 331 8.06 3.31 -17.31
CA LYS A 331 7.96 4.68 -17.86
C LYS A 331 6.55 5.01 -18.38
N ASP A 332 5.88 4.03 -18.97
CA ASP A 332 4.58 4.21 -19.62
C ASP A 332 3.42 4.27 -18.62
N ASN A 333 3.53 3.58 -17.48
CA ASN A 333 2.46 3.48 -16.50
C ASN A 333 2.75 4.21 -15.18
N TYR A 334 3.92 4.85 -15.01
CA TYR A 334 4.43 5.36 -13.74
C TYR A 334 3.40 6.22 -12.98
N ALA A 335 2.80 7.18 -13.69
CA ALA A 335 1.78 8.05 -13.13
C ALA A 335 0.53 7.27 -12.73
N GLU A 336 -0.08 6.53 -13.67
CA GLU A 336 -1.32 5.76 -13.39
C GLU A 336 -1.11 4.77 -12.22
N TYR A 337 0.05 4.12 -12.16
CA TYR A 337 0.46 3.19 -11.13
C TYR A 337 0.48 3.85 -9.74
N PHE A 338 1.25 4.93 -9.56
CA PHE A 338 1.37 5.56 -8.25
C PHE A 338 0.15 6.40 -7.86
N HIS A 339 -0.53 7.06 -8.80
CA HIS A 339 -1.80 7.74 -8.48
C HIS A 339 -2.85 6.76 -7.96
N GLY A 340 -3.00 5.59 -8.61
CA GLY A 340 -3.96 4.59 -8.17
C GLY A 340 -3.72 4.09 -6.74
N LEU A 341 -2.47 3.84 -6.38
CA LEU A 341 -2.09 3.41 -5.02
C LEU A 341 -2.23 4.53 -3.98
N LEU A 342 -1.83 5.76 -4.31
CA LEU A 342 -1.98 6.92 -3.43
C LEU A 342 -3.47 7.26 -3.18
N TYR A 343 -4.35 7.10 -4.17
CA TYR A 343 -5.79 7.28 -3.95
C TYR A 343 -6.37 6.20 -3.03
N LEU A 344 -5.88 4.97 -3.10
CA LEU A 344 -6.29 3.89 -2.20
C LEU A 344 -5.80 4.15 -0.77
N GLU A 345 -4.55 4.62 -0.64
CA GLU A 345 -3.97 5.08 0.63
C GLU A 345 -4.80 6.22 1.24
N GLU A 346 -5.10 7.27 0.47
CA GLU A 346 -5.94 8.38 0.89
C GLU A 346 -7.32 7.90 1.37
N TYR A 347 -7.94 7.00 0.60
CA TYR A 347 -9.26 6.48 0.94
C TYR A 347 -9.24 5.78 2.30
N VAL A 348 -8.27 4.89 2.54
CA VAL A 348 -8.15 4.12 3.79
C VAL A 348 -7.76 5.01 4.96
N ALA A 349 -6.78 5.91 4.79
CA ALA A 349 -6.37 6.87 5.81
C ALA A 349 -7.53 7.75 6.26
N ALA A 350 -8.38 8.20 5.32
CA ALA A 350 -9.59 8.94 5.63
C ALA A 350 -10.58 8.11 6.45
N GLN A 351 -10.76 6.81 6.16
CA GLN A 351 -11.64 5.96 6.98
C GLN A 351 -11.11 5.77 8.40
N LYS A 352 -9.78 5.62 8.55
CA LYS A 352 -9.15 5.41 9.85
C LYS A 352 -9.30 6.63 10.75
N ILE A 353 -9.06 7.84 10.23
CA ILE A 353 -9.20 9.06 11.03
C ILE A 353 -10.68 9.33 11.39
N GLU A 354 -11.61 8.97 10.50
CA GLU A 354 -13.05 9.07 10.76
C GLU A 354 -13.53 8.16 11.91
N GLN A 355 -12.82 7.08 12.25
CA GLN A 355 -13.16 6.23 13.41
C GLN A 355 -13.14 7.02 14.73
N TYR A 356 -12.37 8.10 14.77
CA TYR A 356 -12.28 8.99 15.93
C TYR A 356 -13.33 10.11 15.91
N ASN A 357 -14.30 10.11 14.99
CA ASN A 357 -15.39 11.08 15.01
C ASN A 357 -16.20 10.95 16.30
N MET A 358 -16.63 12.08 16.85
CA MET A 358 -17.37 12.16 18.10
C MET A 358 -18.76 12.75 17.89
N LYS A 359 -19.67 12.45 18.80
CA LYS A 359 -21.05 12.91 18.77
C LYS A 359 -21.44 13.44 20.14
N ASP A 360 -22.29 14.46 20.16
CA ASP A 360 -22.88 14.99 21.40
C ASP A 360 -21.82 15.42 22.44
N VAL A 361 -20.77 16.11 22.00
CA VAL A 361 -19.64 16.52 22.84
C VAL A 361 -19.76 17.98 23.26
N ALA A 362 -19.59 18.24 24.56
CA ALA A 362 -19.47 19.59 25.08
C ALA A 362 -18.08 20.18 24.77
N VAL A 363 -18.05 21.42 24.28
CA VAL A 363 -16.81 22.17 24.02
C VAL A 363 -16.69 23.37 24.95
N LYS A 364 -15.47 23.71 25.35
CA LYS A 364 -15.22 24.87 26.23
C LYS A 364 -14.67 26.03 25.40
N ILE A 365 -15.28 27.21 25.53
CA ILE A 365 -14.74 28.44 24.93
C ILE A 365 -13.62 28.98 25.84
N VAL A 366 -12.44 29.21 25.26
CA VAL A 366 -11.26 29.77 25.92
C VAL A 366 -11.10 31.24 25.54
N THR A 367 -10.32 32.01 26.32
CA THR A 367 -10.16 33.48 26.28
C THR A 367 -9.89 34.11 24.91
N ASP A 368 -9.41 33.35 23.93
CA ASP A 368 -9.08 33.83 22.57
C ASP A 368 -10.12 33.43 21.51
N LYS A 369 -11.39 33.19 21.90
CA LYS A 369 -12.44 32.66 21.00
C LYS A 369 -12.06 31.33 20.34
N ARG A 370 -11.23 30.54 21.03
CA ARG A 370 -10.86 29.18 20.64
C ARG A 370 -11.73 28.18 21.39
N LEU A 371 -12.00 27.05 20.77
CA LEU A 371 -12.72 25.94 21.38
C LEU A 371 -11.71 24.91 21.87
N GLN A 372 -11.79 24.55 23.15
CA GLN A 372 -11.11 23.41 23.71
C GLN A 372 -11.99 22.17 23.58
N LEU A 373 -11.44 21.13 22.95
CA LEU A 373 -12.06 19.83 22.79
C LEU A 373 -11.19 18.77 23.48
N GLU A 374 -11.76 18.01 24.42
CA GLU A 374 -11.10 16.84 24.99
C GLU A 374 -11.10 15.69 23.97
N VAL A 375 -9.96 15.04 23.80
CA VAL A 375 -9.76 13.96 22.83
C VAL A 375 -9.06 12.81 23.54
N PRO A 376 -9.78 11.73 23.93
CA PRO A 376 -9.16 10.56 24.53
C PRO A 376 -8.12 9.93 23.59
N GLY A 377 -7.01 9.43 24.12
CA GLY A 377 -5.98 8.78 23.30
C GLY A 377 -5.02 9.73 22.57
N LEU A 378 -5.15 11.05 22.77
CA LEU A 378 -4.34 12.06 22.06
C LEU A 378 -2.86 11.99 22.42
N ALA A 379 -2.52 11.74 23.69
CA ALA A 379 -1.13 11.56 24.14
C ALA A 379 -0.44 10.37 23.43
N GLU A 380 -1.19 9.31 23.14
CA GLU A 380 -0.76 8.14 22.39
C GLU A 380 -0.82 8.36 20.87
N ARG A 381 -1.16 9.56 20.41
CA ARG A 381 -1.36 9.96 19.01
C ARG A 381 -2.48 9.18 18.31
N ARG A 382 -3.59 8.93 19.02
CA ARG A 382 -4.78 8.21 18.55
C ARG A 382 -6.05 8.99 18.93
N PRO A 383 -6.54 9.91 18.08
CA PRO A 383 -6.12 10.18 16.71
C PRO A 383 -4.79 10.94 16.60
N SER A 384 -4.07 10.74 15.49
CA SER A 384 -2.89 11.54 15.16
C SER A 384 -3.34 12.90 14.62
N VAL A 385 -3.37 13.90 15.51
CA VAL A 385 -3.76 15.28 15.19
C VAL A 385 -2.55 16.19 15.37
N LEU A 386 -2.32 17.07 14.40
CA LEU A 386 -1.25 18.06 14.41
C LEU A 386 -1.81 19.49 14.33
N LYS A 387 -1.01 20.46 14.78
CA LYS A 387 -1.29 21.88 14.57
C LYS A 387 -1.46 22.15 13.05
N GLY A 388 -2.55 22.80 12.70
CA GLY A 388 -2.95 23.10 11.31
C GLY A 388 -3.91 22.10 10.69
N ASP A 389 -4.20 20.97 11.34
CA ASP A 389 -5.19 20.02 10.84
C ASP A 389 -6.61 20.61 10.92
N LEU A 390 -7.50 20.09 10.07
CA LEU A 390 -8.88 20.56 10.00
C LEU A 390 -9.79 19.72 10.90
N ILE A 391 -10.65 20.40 11.64
CA ILE A 391 -11.74 19.79 12.40
C ILE A 391 -13.05 20.37 11.89
N TYR A 392 -14.02 19.50 11.66
CA TYR A 392 -15.36 19.90 11.28
C TYR A 392 -16.30 19.79 12.47
N LEU A 393 -17.09 20.83 12.70
CA LEU A 393 -18.10 20.88 13.75
C LEU A 393 -19.50 21.09 13.15
N ARG A 394 -20.51 20.54 13.83
CA ARG A 394 -21.93 20.86 13.63
C ARG A 394 -22.65 20.77 14.95
N VAL A 395 -23.77 21.49 15.11
CA VAL A 395 -24.56 21.40 16.33
C VAL A 395 -25.31 20.08 16.39
N SER A 396 -25.21 19.41 17.55
CA SER A 396 -25.92 18.17 17.83
C SER A 396 -27.36 18.51 18.21
N LEU A 397 -28.35 17.87 17.55
CA LEU A 397 -29.78 18.08 17.83
C LEU A 397 -30.39 16.85 18.53
N GLY A 398 -29.56 16.07 19.22
CA GLY A 398 -29.92 14.82 19.91
C GLY A 398 -29.46 13.55 19.18
N LYS A 399 -29.83 12.38 19.72
CA LYS A 399 -29.28 11.07 19.30
C LYS A 399 -29.43 10.73 17.81
N GLU A 400 -30.46 11.26 17.14
CA GLU A 400 -30.78 10.94 15.73
C GLU A 400 -31.02 12.17 14.83
N LYS A 401 -30.84 13.39 15.34
CA LYS A 401 -31.01 14.62 14.55
C LYS A 401 -29.72 15.43 14.55
N TRP A 402 -29.33 15.93 13.38
CA TRP A 402 -28.15 16.75 13.22
C TRP A 402 -28.44 17.98 12.34
N GLU A 403 -27.66 19.02 12.55
CA GLU A 403 -27.68 20.18 11.68
C GLU A 403 -27.05 19.86 10.31
N CYS A 404 -27.64 20.35 9.23
CA CYS A 404 -27.09 20.25 7.87
C CYS A 404 -26.06 21.35 7.56
N THR A 405 -25.56 22.05 8.57
CA THR A 405 -24.53 23.09 8.48
C THR A 405 -23.23 22.55 9.09
N ARG A 406 -22.14 22.62 8.34
CA ARG A 406 -20.80 22.23 8.80
C ARG A 406 -19.92 23.46 8.90
N TYR A 407 -19.28 23.62 10.04
CA TYR A 407 -18.30 24.67 10.31
C TYR A 407 -16.89 24.09 10.23
N GLU A 408 -16.01 24.73 9.49
CA GLU A 408 -14.61 24.31 9.36
C GLU A 408 -13.76 25.09 10.39
N GLY A 409 -12.98 24.36 11.19
CA GLY A 409 -12.02 24.91 12.14
C GLY A 409 -10.63 24.34 11.92
N VAL A 410 -9.63 25.02 12.50
CA VAL A 410 -8.21 24.65 12.37
C VAL A 410 -7.64 24.40 13.77
N VAL A 411 -6.93 23.29 13.94
CA VAL A 411 -6.20 22.98 15.18
C VAL A 411 -5.09 24.02 15.37
N ALA A 412 -5.22 24.85 16.40
CA ALA A 412 -4.25 25.88 16.73
C ALA A 412 -3.13 25.33 17.64
N GLU A 413 -3.49 24.43 18.55
CA GLU A 413 -2.58 23.84 19.54
C GLU A 413 -3.04 22.42 19.90
N VAL A 414 -2.08 21.53 20.14
CA VAL A 414 -2.31 20.16 20.61
C VAL A 414 -1.67 20.06 21.99
N ARG A 415 -2.45 19.62 22.99
CA ARG A 415 -1.99 19.34 24.36
C ARG A 415 -2.13 17.85 24.64
N ASP A 416 -1.78 17.41 25.85
CA ASP A 416 -1.75 15.99 26.22
C ASP A 416 -3.11 15.29 26.06
N THR A 417 -4.21 15.93 26.49
CA THR A 417 -5.57 15.33 26.47
C THR A 417 -6.58 16.11 25.65
N CYS A 418 -6.25 17.31 25.19
CA CYS A 418 -7.18 18.19 24.49
C CYS A 418 -6.52 18.93 23.33
N ILE A 419 -7.33 19.36 22.37
CA ILE A 419 -6.93 20.25 21.29
C ILE A 419 -7.61 21.61 21.43
N LEU A 420 -6.89 22.67 21.05
CA LEU A 420 -7.47 23.99 20.87
C LEU A 420 -7.73 24.24 19.39
N ILE A 421 -8.98 24.54 19.06
CA ILE A 421 -9.45 24.73 17.69
C ILE A 421 -9.86 26.19 17.53
N GLY A 422 -9.33 26.84 16.50
CA GLY A 422 -9.64 28.23 16.16
C GLY A 422 -10.13 28.37 14.73
N GLY A 423 -10.33 29.62 14.31
CA GLY A 423 -10.66 29.94 12.92
C GLY A 423 -12.11 29.71 12.53
N PHE A 424 -13.01 29.45 13.49
CA PHE A 424 -14.43 29.30 13.20
C PHE A 424 -15.08 30.62 12.78
N ASP A 425 -16.17 30.50 12.02
CA ASP A 425 -17.02 31.63 11.67
C ASP A 425 -17.74 32.20 12.90
N GLN A 426 -18.00 33.52 12.87
CA GLN A 426 -18.61 34.24 13.98
C GLN A 426 -20.02 33.75 14.31
N GLU A 427 -20.76 33.18 13.34
CA GLU A 427 -22.07 32.58 13.56
C GLU A 427 -22.02 31.44 14.59
N LEU A 428 -21.09 30.49 14.43
CA LEU A 428 -20.93 29.38 15.38
C LEU A 428 -20.53 29.89 16.76
N MET A 429 -19.58 30.84 16.81
CA MET A 429 -19.09 31.40 18.06
C MET A 429 -20.22 32.11 18.83
N ASN A 430 -21.03 32.94 18.16
CA ASN A 430 -22.16 33.62 18.78
C ASN A 430 -23.19 32.63 19.34
N ARG A 431 -23.43 31.51 18.63
CA ARG A 431 -24.35 30.45 19.11
C ARG A 431 -23.83 29.81 20.39
N LEU A 432 -22.56 29.40 20.42
CA LEU A 432 -21.93 28.80 21.60
C LEU A 432 -21.83 29.77 22.78
N GLU A 433 -21.65 31.07 22.52
CA GLU A 433 -21.66 32.12 23.54
C GLU A 433 -23.07 32.33 24.11
N SER A 434 -24.10 32.25 23.27
CA SER A 434 -25.51 32.41 23.67
C SER A 434 -26.07 31.21 24.45
N ASP A 435 -25.60 30.01 24.13
CA ASP A 435 -26.04 28.78 24.77
C ASP A 435 -24.86 27.83 25.02
N ARG A 436 -24.37 27.84 26.27
CA ARG A 436 -23.26 27.00 26.73
C ARG A 436 -23.66 25.54 26.96
N SER A 437 -24.94 25.19 26.83
CA SER A 437 -25.42 23.81 26.88
C SER A 437 -25.38 23.11 25.52
N LEU A 438 -25.04 23.83 24.44
CA LEU A 438 -24.92 23.26 23.11
C LEU A 438 -23.81 22.21 23.05
N HIS A 439 -24.19 21.02 22.63
CA HIS A 439 -23.27 19.95 22.29
C HIS A 439 -23.02 19.93 20.78
N LEU A 440 -21.82 19.49 20.41
CA LEU A 440 -21.37 19.46 19.03
C LEU A 440 -21.00 18.03 18.61
N ASP A 441 -21.25 17.72 17.35
CA ASP A 441 -20.62 16.58 16.71
C ASP A 441 -19.29 17.02 16.12
N VAL A 442 -18.27 16.17 16.23
CA VAL A 442 -16.90 16.41 15.78
C VAL A 442 -16.51 15.42 14.70
N GLN A 443 -16.04 15.92 13.56
CA GLN A 443 -15.41 15.09 12.53
C GLN A 443 -13.95 15.50 12.34
N PHE A 444 -13.06 14.51 12.48
CA PHE A 444 -11.63 14.68 12.20
C PHE A 444 -11.40 14.54 10.70
N ALA A 445 -10.62 15.45 10.13
CA ALA A 445 -10.31 15.44 8.71
C ALA A 445 -8.87 14.99 8.45
N LEU A 446 -8.69 14.08 7.48
CA LEU A 446 -7.36 13.70 7.01
C LEU A 446 -6.63 14.93 6.44
N ASN A 447 -5.40 15.15 6.91
CA ASN A 447 -4.50 16.10 6.27
C ASN A 447 -4.02 15.54 4.92
N ARG A 448 -4.64 16.01 3.83
CA ARG A 448 -4.33 15.57 2.47
C ARG A 448 -3.01 16.11 1.91
N PHE A 449 -2.32 17.02 2.62
CA PHE A 449 -1.14 17.69 2.08
C PHE A 449 0.00 16.71 1.69
N PRO A 450 0.38 15.71 2.50
CA PRO A 450 1.41 14.74 2.12
C PRO A 450 1.06 13.93 0.86
N LEU A 451 -0.19 13.49 0.72
CA LEU A 451 -0.66 12.75 -0.45
C LEU A 451 -0.74 13.65 -1.69
N TYR A 452 -1.19 14.89 -1.52
CA TYR A 452 -1.24 15.90 -2.57
C TYR A 452 0.13 16.14 -3.20
N ILE A 453 1.17 16.37 -2.39
CA ILE A 453 2.52 16.62 -2.91
C ILE A 453 3.14 15.36 -3.54
N MET A 454 2.79 14.16 -3.07
CA MET A 454 3.22 12.90 -3.69
C MET A 454 2.59 12.71 -5.06
N HIS A 455 1.29 13.02 -5.22
CA HIS A 455 0.66 13.04 -6.54
C HIS A 455 1.32 14.07 -7.45
N ARG A 456 1.58 15.27 -6.93
CA ARG A 456 2.24 16.34 -7.69
C ARG A 456 3.66 15.97 -8.10
N SER A 457 4.44 15.29 -7.26
CA SER A 457 5.82 14.89 -7.57
C SER A 457 5.85 13.82 -8.67
N VAL A 458 4.88 12.91 -8.69
CA VAL A 458 4.70 11.92 -9.74
C VAL A 458 4.43 12.59 -11.09
N ASP A 459 3.48 13.53 -11.15
CA ASP A 459 3.21 14.30 -12.38
C ASP A 459 4.44 15.09 -12.84
N LEU A 460 5.09 15.81 -11.92
CA LEU A 460 6.28 16.61 -12.24
C LEU A 460 7.42 15.75 -12.79
N LEU A 461 7.60 14.52 -12.30
CA LEU A 461 8.60 13.60 -12.82
C LEU A 461 8.33 13.24 -14.29
N VAL A 462 7.08 12.97 -14.64
CA VAL A 462 6.66 12.63 -16.00
C VAL A 462 6.74 13.86 -16.92
N GLU A 463 6.20 14.99 -16.47
CA GLU A 463 6.18 16.25 -17.20
C GLU A 463 7.58 16.78 -17.54
N GLN A 464 8.57 16.50 -16.69
CA GLN A 464 9.96 16.95 -16.84
C GLN A 464 10.89 15.88 -17.41
N ASP A 465 10.37 14.71 -17.81
CA ASP A 465 11.15 13.57 -18.31
C ASP A 465 12.33 13.18 -17.40
N MET A 466 12.08 13.16 -16.08
CA MET A 466 13.08 12.86 -15.06
C MET A 466 13.21 11.35 -14.79
N PHE A 467 12.81 10.51 -15.75
CA PHE A 467 12.81 9.05 -15.58
C PHE A 467 14.19 8.45 -15.33
N HIS A 468 15.28 9.11 -15.68
CA HIS A 468 16.64 8.65 -15.37
C HIS A 468 16.91 8.50 -13.86
N MET A 469 16.05 9.05 -13.01
CA MET A 469 16.14 8.96 -11.55
C MET A 469 15.50 7.69 -11.00
N VAL A 470 14.43 7.22 -11.66
CA VAL A 470 13.63 6.07 -11.22
C VAL A 470 13.84 4.84 -12.12
N PHE A 471 14.37 5.06 -13.32
CA PHE A 471 14.76 4.11 -14.36
C PHE A 471 16.12 4.50 -14.97
N PRO A 472 17.23 4.28 -14.23
CA PRO A 472 18.57 4.71 -14.62
C PRO A 472 19.06 4.13 -15.96
N PRO A 473 19.54 4.96 -16.91
CA PRO A 473 19.87 4.54 -18.28
C PRO A 473 21.21 3.80 -18.42
N GLY A 474 21.95 3.58 -17.32
CA GLY A 474 23.28 2.93 -17.32
C GLY A 474 24.44 3.79 -17.83
N SER A 475 24.15 4.87 -18.56
CA SER A 475 25.14 5.86 -18.98
C SER A 475 25.43 6.87 -17.86
N SER A 476 26.73 7.17 -17.66
CA SER A 476 27.19 8.22 -16.75
C SER A 476 27.54 9.50 -17.51
N LEU A 477 27.20 10.64 -16.94
CA LEU A 477 27.68 11.96 -17.34
C LEU A 477 29.15 12.14 -16.91
N PRO A 478 29.88 13.08 -17.53
CA PRO A 478 31.22 13.42 -17.08
C PRO A 478 31.26 13.82 -15.61
N SER A 479 32.32 13.44 -14.91
CA SER A 479 32.55 13.81 -13.53
C SER A 479 32.54 15.33 -13.35
N LEU A 480 32.08 15.77 -12.19
CA LEU A 480 32.08 17.16 -11.79
C LEU A 480 33.51 17.71 -11.65
N ARG A 481 33.66 19.01 -11.93
CA ARG A 481 34.90 19.72 -11.64
C ARG A 481 34.95 20.04 -10.15
N VAL A 482 36.01 19.58 -9.51
CA VAL A 482 36.25 19.70 -8.06
C VAL A 482 37.45 20.63 -7.83
N GLN A 483 37.40 21.43 -6.77
CA GLN A 483 38.49 22.34 -6.38
C GLN A 483 39.50 21.64 -5.46
N GLY A 484 40.72 21.43 -5.94
CA GLY A 484 41.79 20.79 -5.19
C GLY A 484 41.49 19.32 -4.88
N ASP A 485 42.33 18.71 -4.06
CA ASP A 485 42.17 17.32 -3.64
C ASP A 485 41.11 17.18 -2.55
N ILE A 486 40.51 15.98 -2.47
CA ILE A 486 39.51 15.65 -1.44
C ILE A 486 40.26 15.27 -0.17
N GLU A 487 40.20 16.16 0.82
CA GLU A 487 40.75 15.97 2.16
C GLU A 487 39.60 15.80 3.14
N PHE A 488 39.49 14.61 3.74
CA PHE A 488 38.35 14.27 4.61
C PHE A 488 38.37 15.11 5.89
N ILE A 489 37.25 15.74 6.22
CA ILE A 489 37.09 16.59 7.40
C ILE A 489 37.03 15.73 8.66
N ASN A 490 36.32 14.60 8.58
CA ASN A 490 36.27 13.62 9.67
C ASN A 490 37.44 12.62 9.59
N PRO A 491 38.37 12.60 10.56
CA PRO A 491 39.50 11.66 10.57
C PRO A 491 39.07 10.18 10.64
N LEU A 492 37.88 9.89 11.18
CA LEU A 492 37.36 8.51 11.25
C LEU A 492 37.06 7.94 9.87
N ILE A 493 36.67 8.80 8.91
CA ILE A 493 36.44 8.40 7.52
C ILE A 493 37.77 8.13 6.82
N GLN A 494 38.85 8.83 7.20
CA GLN A 494 40.15 8.69 6.56
C GLN A 494 40.72 7.25 6.59
N ASN A 495 40.31 6.44 7.57
CA ASN A 495 40.75 5.05 7.72
C ASN A 495 39.68 4.04 7.27
N ASN A 496 38.59 4.49 6.64
CA ASN A 496 37.46 3.66 6.20
C ASN A 496 37.29 3.73 4.67
N PRO A 497 37.81 2.74 3.92
CA PRO A 497 37.85 2.79 2.46
C PRO A 497 36.45 2.83 1.82
N GLU A 498 35.45 2.18 2.41
CA GLU A 498 34.07 2.20 1.92
C GLU A 498 33.48 3.61 2.04
N GLN A 499 33.66 4.27 3.19
CA GLN A 499 33.17 5.63 3.40
C GLN A 499 33.91 6.65 2.50
N GLN A 500 35.24 6.52 2.36
CA GLN A 500 36.03 7.37 1.45
C GLN A 500 35.58 7.24 0.01
N LYS A 501 35.37 6.01 -0.46
CA LYS A 501 34.91 5.73 -1.82
C LYS A 501 33.53 6.34 -2.06
N ALA A 502 32.58 6.15 -1.14
CA ALA A 502 31.27 6.76 -1.22
C ALA A 502 31.33 8.28 -1.34
N VAL A 503 32.06 8.94 -0.45
CA VAL A 503 32.23 10.40 -0.45
C VAL A 503 32.89 10.88 -1.75
N THR A 504 33.96 10.21 -2.19
CA THR A 504 34.69 10.57 -3.42
C THR A 504 33.80 10.50 -4.65
N ASN A 505 33.06 9.40 -4.81
CA ASN A 505 32.15 9.21 -5.94
C ASN A 505 30.99 10.21 -5.93
N ILE A 506 30.50 10.57 -4.74
CA ILE A 506 29.48 11.61 -4.59
C ILE A 506 30.05 12.97 -5.04
N VAL A 507 31.20 13.38 -4.53
CA VAL A 507 31.82 14.69 -4.85
C VAL A 507 32.16 14.80 -6.33
N LEU A 508 32.63 13.71 -6.94
CA LEU A 508 32.92 13.63 -8.37
C LEU A 508 31.67 13.45 -9.23
N GLY A 509 30.52 13.12 -8.64
CA GLY A 509 29.26 12.97 -9.38
C GLY A 509 29.24 11.77 -10.34
N THR A 510 29.89 10.66 -10.01
CA THR A 510 30.14 9.54 -10.95
C THR A 510 28.87 8.83 -11.45
N SER A 511 27.81 8.79 -10.63
CA SER A 511 26.55 8.12 -10.98
C SER A 511 25.65 8.94 -11.88
N ARG A 512 25.91 10.24 -12.01
CA ARG A 512 25.01 11.19 -12.67
C ARG A 512 24.70 10.75 -14.09
N PRO A 513 23.46 10.90 -14.57
CA PRO A 513 22.37 11.59 -13.92
C PRO A 513 21.60 10.69 -12.94
N SER A 514 22.01 9.42 -12.80
CA SER A 514 21.36 8.43 -11.95
C SER A 514 21.66 8.65 -10.46
N PRO A 515 20.79 8.19 -9.55
CA PRO A 515 21.03 8.29 -8.12
C PRO A 515 22.30 7.53 -7.70
N TYR A 516 23.05 8.10 -6.76
CA TYR A 516 24.09 7.39 -6.03
C TYR A 516 23.49 6.79 -4.75
N ILE A 517 23.75 5.51 -4.45
CA ILE A 517 23.23 4.84 -3.26
C ILE A 517 24.34 4.62 -2.23
N ILE A 518 24.15 5.12 -1.02
CA ILE A 518 24.88 4.67 0.17
C ILE A 518 24.04 3.60 0.85
N PHE A 519 24.42 2.34 0.68
CA PHE A 519 23.82 1.24 1.41
C PHE A 519 24.51 1.12 2.77
N GLY A 520 23.81 1.56 3.82
CA GLY A 520 24.38 1.67 5.17
C GLY A 520 23.63 0.82 6.21
N PRO A 521 24.04 -0.44 6.42
CA PRO A 521 23.57 -1.30 7.50
C PRO A 521 23.67 -0.65 8.90
N PRO A 522 22.93 -1.15 9.91
CA PRO A 522 22.89 -0.53 11.23
C PRO A 522 24.29 -0.36 11.83
N GLY A 523 24.62 0.84 12.32
CA GLY A 523 25.90 1.09 12.99
C GLY A 523 27.11 1.27 12.06
N THR A 524 26.94 1.30 10.74
CA THR A 524 28.06 1.44 9.77
C THR A 524 28.51 2.89 9.49
N GLY A 525 27.94 3.85 10.21
CA GLY A 525 28.29 5.27 10.06
C GLY A 525 27.63 5.97 8.87
N LYS A 526 26.54 5.43 8.30
CA LYS A 526 25.77 6.02 7.17
C LYS A 526 25.58 7.54 7.27
N THR A 527 24.99 8.04 8.35
CA THR A 527 24.74 9.47 8.56
C THR A 527 26.04 10.29 8.63
N VAL A 528 27.12 9.72 9.18
CA VAL A 528 28.43 10.39 9.23
C VAL A 528 29.04 10.50 7.82
N THR A 529 28.91 9.46 7.00
CA THR A 529 29.30 9.46 5.59
C THR A 529 28.50 10.48 4.78
N VAL A 530 27.19 10.57 5.00
CA VAL A 530 26.30 11.55 4.34
C VAL A 530 26.72 12.98 4.70
N VAL A 531 26.98 13.26 5.99
CA VAL A 531 27.43 14.58 6.46
C VAL A 531 28.77 14.96 5.82
N GLU A 532 29.75 14.05 5.81
CA GLU A 532 31.03 14.30 5.15
C GLU A 532 30.84 14.61 3.66
N ALA A 533 30.04 13.82 2.96
CA ALA A 533 29.75 14.05 1.54
C ALA A 533 29.12 15.43 1.28
N ILE A 534 28.17 15.86 2.13
CA ILE A 534 27.56 17.20 2.06
C ILE A 534 28.62 18.30 2.21
N LEU A 535 29.51 18.17 3.21
CA LEU A 535 30.55 19.17 3.47
C LEU A 535 31.58 19.22 2.34
N GLN A 536 31.99 18.07 1.80
CA GLN A 536 32.88 18.03 0.65
C GLN A 536 32.24 18.64 -0.59
N VAL A 537 30.95 18.38 -0.86
CA VAL A 537 30.23 19.03 -1.96
C VAL A 537 30.12 20.54 -1.76
N LYS A 538 29.82 21.01 -0.53
CA LYS A 538 29.79 22.44 -0.18
C LYS A 538 31.11 23.13 -0.52
N ASN A 539 32.22 22.51 -0.11
CA ASN A 539 33.55 23.11 -0.17
C ASN A 539 34.21 22.97 -1.55
N LYS A 540 34.06 21.82 -2.20
CA LYS A 540 34.85 21.45 -3.37
C LYS A 540 34.11 21.67 -4.69
N VAL A 541 32.78 21.63 -4.72
CA VAL A 541 31.97 21.82 -5.93
C VAL A 541 31.49 23.28 -6.00
N ARG A 542 32.02 24.08 -6.95
CA ARG A 542 31.62 25.48 -7.12
C ARG A 542 30.13 25.58 -7.48
N GLY A 543 29.41 26.49 -6.82
CA GLY A 543 28.00 26.74 -7.10
C GLY A 543 27.04 25.62 -6.63
N SER A 544 27.50 24.71 -5.75
CA SER A 544 26.68 23.65 -5.16
C SER A 544 25.63 24.11 -4.12
N TYR A 545 24.34 24.15 -4.46
CA TYR A 545 23.28 24.32 -3.45
C TYR A 545 22.70 22.96 -3.09
N ILE A 546 22.60 22.69 -1.79
CA ILE A 546 22.37 21.34 -1.26
C ILE A 546 21.04 21.30 -0.51
N LEU A 547 20.14 20.42 -0.95
CA LEU A 547 18.94 20.06 -0.21
C LEU A 547 19.16 18.71 0.47
N VAL A 548 18.90 18.65 1.77
CA VAL A 548 19.05 17.44 2.58
C VAL A 548 17.68 17.09 3.16
N CYS A 549 17.21 15.88 2.90
CA CYS A 549 15.92 15.42 3.35
C CYS A 549 15.98 14.07 4.05
N ALA A 550 14.97 13.84 4.89
CA ALA A 550 14.68 12.53 5.48
C ALA A 550 13.16 12.43 5.72
N PRO A 551 12.58 11.22 5.84
CA PRO A 551 11.15 11.06 6.12
C PRO A 551 10.77 11.58 7.51
N ALA A 552 11.64 11.41 8.51
CA ALA A 552 11.39 11.81 9.89
C ALA A 552 12.09 13.13 10.28
N ASN A 553 11.42 13.94 11.10
CA ASN A 553 12.02 15.16 11.64
C ASN A 553 13.28 14.87 12.48
N ALA A 554 13.26 13.82 13.31
CA ALA A 554 14.41 13.47 14.16
C ALA A 554 15.67 13.16 13.34
N ALA A 555 15.51 12.51 12.17
CA ALA A 555 16.63 12.27 11.24
C ALA A 555 17.15 13.58 10.63
N CYS A 556 16.25 14.50 10.26
CA CYS A 556 16.63 15.84 9.79
C CYS A 556 17.36 16.65 10.89
N ASP A 557 16.89 16.57 12.13
CA ASP A 557 17.47 17.25 13.29
C ASP A 557 18.90 16.73 13.53
N LEU A 558 19.10 15.41 13.53
CA LEU A 558 20.41 14.78 13.66
C LEU A 558 21.39 15.19 12.55
N LEU A 559 20.91 15.24 11.29
CA LEU A 559 21.72 15.70 10.15
C LEU A 559 22.15 17.16 10.33
N ALA A 560 21.21 18.04 10.70
CA ALA A 560 21.51 19.45 10.92
C ALA A 560 22.49 19.65 12.09
N GLN A 561 22.30 18.95 13.22
CA GLN A 561 23.23 19.00 14.37
C GLN A 561 24.65 18.60 13.99
N LYS A 562 24.82 17.58 13.13
CA LYS A 562 26.14 17.17 12.63
C LYS A 562 26.76 18.16 11.65
N LEU A 563 25.96 19.03 11.03
CA LEU A 563 26.44 20.08 10.11
C LEU A 563 26.79 21.38 10.83
N ILE A 564 26.19 21.67 11.98
CA ILE A 564 26.42 22.89 12.79
C ILE A 564 27.91 23.20 12.99
N PRO A 565 28.78 22.24 13.40
CA PRO A 565 30.19 22.54 13.65
C PRO A 565 30.97 23.03 12.42
N HIS A 566 30.40 22.90 11.22
CA HIS A 566 31.06 23.19 9.95
C HIS A 566 30.32 24.24 9.11
N CYS A 567 29.26 24.84 9.65
CA CYS A 567 28.40 25.79 8.95
C CYS A 567 28.02 26.98 9.83
N THR A 568 28.05 28.16 9.22
CA THR A 568 27.48 29.37 9.84
C THR A 568 25.96 29.37 9.74
N THR A 569 25.29 30.22 10.52
CA THR A 569 23.83 30.39 10.49
C THR A 569 23.31 30.95 9.17
N ASP A 570 24.16 31.57 8.35
CA ASP A 570 23.79 32.07 7.02
C ASP A 570 23.96 31.00 5.92
N GLU A 571 24.71 29.93 6.21
CA GLU A 571 24.93 28.84 5.27
C GLU A 571 23.94 27.68 5.43
N LEU A 572 23.50 27.40 6.67
CA LEU A 572 22.67 26.25 7.01
C LEU A 572 21.30 26.69 7.55
N LEU A 573 20.24 26.13 6.96
CA LEU A 573 18.88 26.25 7.47
C LEU A 573 18.26 24.88 7.74
N ARG A 574 17.88 24.61 8.99
CA ARG A 574 16.93 23.56 9.35
C ARG A 574 15.51 24.10 9.22
N LEU A 575 14.84 23.74 8.13
CA LEU A 575 13.49 24.21 7.79
C LEU A 575 12.42 23.30 8.41
N HIS A 576 11.72 23.80 9.43
CA HIS A 576 10.63 23.14 10.13
C HIS A 576 9.25 23.54 9.60
N SER A 577 8.30 22.60 9.69
CA SER A 577 6.89 22.88 9.48
C SER A 577 6.30 23.72 10.62
N SER A 578 5.30 24.54 10.33
CA SER A 578 4.50 25.24 11.34
C SER A 578 3.75 24.29 12.29
N SER A 579 3.63 23.01 11.92
CA SER A 579 3.06 21.94 12.73
C SER A 579 4.06 21.25 13.66
N ARG A 580 5.35 21.59 13.59
CA ARG A 580 6.39 21.04 14.46
C ARG A 580 6.17 21.54 15.89
N ASP A 581 6.19 20.62 16.84
CA ASP A 581 6.20 20.97 18.26
C ASP A 581 7.48 21.75 18.60
N TRP A 582 7.27 22.93 19.18
CA TRP A 582 8.30 23.91 19.52
C TRP A 582 9.31 23.37 20.54
N TYR A 583 8.84 22.64 21.56
CA TYR A 583 9.68 22.17 22.65
C TYR A 583 10.45 20.89 22.32
N SER A 584 10.04 20.17 21.28
CA SER A 584 10.72 18.96 20.81
C SER A 584 12.00 19.20 20.00
N VAL A 585 12.38 20.45 19.73
CA VAL A 585 13.56 20.78 18.92
C VAL A 585 14.77 21.03 19.83
N PRO A 586 15.91 20.33 19.61
CA PRO A 586 17.16 20.57 20.33
C PRO A 586 17.62 22.03 20.34
N ASP A 587 18.20 22.48 21.45
CA ASP A 587 18.51 23.90 21.67
C ASP A 587 19.59 24.45 20.74
N ASP A 588 20.54 23.61 20.35
CA ASP A 588 21.61 23.94 19.41
C ASP A 588 21.11 24.21 17.99
N LEU A 589 19.92 23.71 17.63
CA LEU A 589 19.31 23.95 16.33
C LEU A 589 18.58 25.30 16.23
N HIS A 590 18.16 25.90 17.34
CA HIS A 590 17.37 27.14 17.31
C HIS A 590 17.97 28.26 16.46
N PRO A 591 19.30 28.54 16.49
CA PRO A 591 19.92 29.57 15.66
C PRO A 591 19.90 29.26 14.15
N TYR A 592 19.74 27.98 13.80
CA TYR A 592 19.74 27.47 12.42
C TYR A 592 18.31 27.19 11.90
N SER A 593 17.27 27.57 12.65
CA SER A 593 15.88 27.26 12.33
C SER A 593 15.09 28.48 11.81
N ASN A 594 14.07 28.23 10.99
CA ASN A 594 13.08 29.21 10.48
C ASN A 594 12.08 29.66 11.56
N ARG A 595 12.60 30.25 12.63
CA ARG A 595 11.87 30.46 13.88
C ARG A 595 11.49 31.92 14.09
N SER A 596 10.25 32.17 14.51
CA SER A 596 9.77 33.43 15.09
C SER A 596 9.20 33.15 16.49
N VAL A 597 8.97 34.15 17.33
CA VAL A 597 8.56 33.99 18.74
C VAL A 597 7.40 32.98 18.88
N GLY A 598 7.71 31.77 19.38
CA GLY A 598 6.75 30.68 19.62
C GLY A 598 6.28 29.89 18.38
N GLU A 599 6.71 30.23 17.17
CA GLU A 599 6.24 29.57 15.93
C GLU A 599 7.30 29.44 14.83
N TYR A 600 7.12 28.47 13.93
CA TYR A 600 7.92 28.36 12.71
C TYR A 600 7.22 29.04 11.53
N TYR A 601 7.92 29.95 10.86
CA TYR A 601 7.42 30.63 9.67
C TYR A 601 8.02 29.99 8.41
N PHE A 602 7.35 30.08 7.26
CA PHE A 602 7.95 29.65 6.02
C PHE A 602 8.75 30.81 5.39
N PRO A 603 10.09 30.70 5.23
CA PRO A 603 10.91 31.78 4.69
C PRO A 603 10.50 32.19 3.26
N GLY A 604 10.72 33.45 2.93
CA GLY A 604 10.53 33.95 1.56
C GLY A 604 11.61 33.45 0.61
N GLU A 605 11.35 33.51 -0.71
CA GLU A 605 12.26 32.98 -1.73
C GLU A 605 13.68 33.55 -1.66
N GLN A 606 13.83 34.86 -1.46
CA GLN A 606 15.16 35.49 -1.36
C GLN A 606 15.97 34.96 -0.17
N GLN A 607 15.30 34.69 0.95
CA GLN A 607 15.92 34.12 2.15
C GLN A 607 16.25 32.64 1.94
N LEU A 608 15.37 31.86 1.31
CA LEU A 608 15.66 30.46 0.99
C LEU A 608 16.89 30.35 0.06
N ASN A 609 16.97 31.23 -0.95
CA ASN A 609 18.05 31.23 -1.93
C ASN A 609 19.41 31.70 -1.38
N SER A 610 19.46 32.34 -0.20
CA SER A 610 20.72 32.74 0.42
C SER A 610 21.41 31.59 1.13
N TYR A 611 20.67 30.58 1.59
CA TYR A 611 21.24 29.44 2.27
C TYR A 611 21.96 28.49 1.31
N ARG A 612 23.09 27.95 1.76
CA ARG A 612 23.88 26.98 1.00
C ARG A 612 23.35 25.56 1.15
N ILE A 613 22.87 25.24 2.35
CA ILE A 613 22.36 23.94 2.76
C ILE A 613 21.00 24.13 3.42
N ILE A 614 19.97 23.45 2.92
CA ILE A 614 18.66 23.40 3.55
C ILE A 614 18.36 21.97 3.98
N VAL A 615 17.97 21.78 5.24
CA VAL A 615 17.60 20.49 5.82
C VAL A 615 16.11 20.49 6.19
N CYS A 616 15.30 19.62 5.57
CA CYS A 616 13.86 19.52 5.84
C CYS A 616 13.31 18.11 5.61
N THR A 617 12.09 17.82 6.08
CA THR A 617 11.48 16.52 5.77
C THR A 617 11.11 16.41 4.29
N LEU A 618 11.01 15.18 3.77
CA LEU A 618 10.58 14.91 2.39
C LEU A 618 9.29 15.66 2.05
N VAL A 619 8.26 15.49 2.88
CA VAL A 619 6.97 16.18 2.71
C VAL A 619 7.10 17.71 2.75
N HIS A 620 7.92 18.26 3.65
CA HIS A 620 8.03 19.71 3.78
C HIS A 620 8.79 20.35 2.60
N SER A 621 9.70 19.61 1.96
CA SER A 621 10.43 20.08 0.78
C SER A 621 9.50 20.43 -0.40
N GLY A 622 8.32 19.82 -0.49
CA GLY A 622 7.33 20.14 -1.53
C GLY A 622 6.80 21.58 -1.47
N ARG A 623 7.03 22.30 -0.37
CA ARG A 623 6.72 23.74 -0.25
C ARG A 623 7.77 24.65 -0.91
N LEU A 624 8.97 24.14 -1.21
CA LEU A 624 10.03 24.88 -1.90
C LEU A 624 9.70 25.12 -3.39
N LEU A 625 8.76 24.35 -3.94
CA LEU A 625 8.22 24.59 -5.29
C LEU A 625 7.31 25.83 -5.28
N ALA A 626 7.78 26.93 -5.86
CA ALA A 626 7.02 28.18 -5.98
C ALA A 626 5.69 27.99 -6.75
N LYS A 627 4.64 28.70 -6.34
CA LYS A 627 3.31 28.66 -6.99
C LYS A 627 3.29 29.43 -8.30
N LYS A 628 2.64 28.84 -9.31
CA LYS A 628 2.32 29.42 -10.63
C LYS A 628 1.53 30.74 -10.49
N ASN A 629 1.90 31.77 -11.24
CA ASN A 629 0.95 32.76 -11.76
C ASN A 629 0.38 32.24 -13.08
N LYS A 630 -0.95 32.31 -13.23
CA LYS A 630 -1.73 31.79 -14.37
C LYS A 630 -1.12 32.21 -15.72
N GLY A 631 -0.68 31.26 -16.55
CA GLY A 631 -0.44 31.52 -17.98
C GLY A 631 0.73 30.82 -18.67
N GLY A 632 1.69 30.20 -17.98
CA GLY A 632 2.80 29.52 -18.68
C GLY A 632 3.85 28.91 -17.75
N LEU A 633 4.48 27.86 -18.29
CA LEU A 633 5.67 27.06 -17.92
C LEU A 633 6.27 27.14 -16.49
N TYR A 634 6.59 25.95 -15.95
CA TYR A 634 7.39 25.67 -14.75
C TYR A 634 8.39 26.79 -14.41
N TYR A 635 8.15 27.53 -13.33
CA TYR A 635 9.13 28.52 -12.88
C TYR A 635 10.36 27.84 -12.28
N GLN A 636 11.50 28.47 -12.53
CA GLN A 636 12.86 28.05 -12.23
C GLN A 636 13.06 27.58 -10.78
N THR A 637 13.26 26.28 -10.56
CA THR A 637 14.09 25.82 -9.43
C THR A 637 15.10 24.81 -9.95
N SER A 638 16.09 25.33 -10.68
CA SER A 638 17.41 24.68 -10.84
C SER A 638 18.39 25.21 -9.79
N HIS A 639 17.85 25.66 -8.64
CA HIS A 639 18.63 26.23 -7.56
C HIS A 639 19.49 25.13 -6.93
N PHE A 640 18.84 24.06 -6.44
CA PHE A 640 19.53 22.92 -5.88
C PHE A 640 20.22 22.10 -6.97
N THR A 641 21.51 21.84 -6.74
CA THR A 641 22.33 21.01 -7.62
C THR A 641 22.56 19.63 -7.03
N HIS A 642 22.38 19.47 -5.71
CA HIS A 642 22.52 18.19 -5.01
C HIS A 642 21.33 18.00 -4.08
N VAL A 643 20.72 16.81 -4.12
CA VAL A 643 19.68 16.37 -3.19
C VAL A 643 20.18 15.12 -2.48
N PHE A 644 20.22 15.16 -1.15
CA PHE A 644 20.53 14.02 -0.29
C PHE A 644 19.25 13.57 0.40
N ILE A 645 18.95 12.27 0.37
CA ILE A 645 17.83 11.68 1.09
C ILE A 645 18.39 10.60 2.04
N ASP A 646 18.39 10.88 3.34
CA ASP A 646 18.73 9.88 4.37
C ASP A 646 17.49 9.10 4.81
N GLU A 647 17.70 7.88 5.28
CA GLU A 647 16.66 6.89 5.57
C GLU A 647 15.65 6.69 4.42
N CYS A 648 16.14 6.74 3.17
CA CYS A 648 15.29 6.63 1.98
C CYS A 648 14.54 5.29 1.87
N GLY A 649 15.02 4.24 2.54
CA GLY A 649 14.32 2.95 2.63
C GLY A 649 12.99 3.00 3.39
N GLN A 650 12.80 4.01 4.25
CA GLN A 650 11.57 4.22 5.03
C GLN A 650 10.54 5.09 4.29
N ALA A 651 10.91 5.67 3.14
CA ALA A 651 10.04 6.58 2.39
C ALA A 651 9.29 5.84 1.29
N LEU A 652 8.02 6.21 1.07
CA LEU A 652 7.29 5.77 -0.12
C LEU A 652 8.02 6.28 -1.37
N GLU A 653 7.99 5.52 -2.46
CA GLU A 653 8.64 5.97 -3.70
C GLU A 653 8.15 7.36 -4.17
N PRO A 654 6.83 7.65 -4.25
CA PRO A 654 6.35 9.00 -4.56
C PRO A 654 6.81 10.09 -3.58
N GLU A 655 7.03 9.73 -2.31
CA GLU A 655 7.52 10.63 -1.27
C GLU A 655 9.00 10.98 -1.49
N ALA A 656 9.82 10.01 -1.87
CA ALA A 656 11.22 10.21 -2.22
C ALA A 656 11.41 11.12 -3.44
N LEU A 657 10.38 11.25 -4.30
CA LEU A 657 10.39 12.17 -5.45
C LEU A 657 10.14 13.63 -5.07
N VAL A 658 9.51 13.91 -3.92
CA VAL A 658 9.11 15.27 -3.53
C VAL A 658 10.29 16.26 -3.50
N PRO A 659 11.47 15.95 -2.91
CA PRO A 659 12.62 16.87 -2.94
C PRO A 659 13.36 16.91 -4.27
N VAL A 660 12.91 16.15 -5.27
CA VAL A 660 13.62 15.93 -6.53
C VAL A 660 12.84 16.55 -7.70
N ALA A 661 11.61 16.09 -7.93
CA ALA A 661 10.79 16.46 -9.09
C ALA A 661 10.45 17.95 -9.05
N GLY A 662 10.88 18.69 -10.07
CA GLY A 662 10.75 20.15 -10.13
C GLY A 662 11.69 20.96 -9.24
N ILE A 663 12.49 20.33 -8.35
CA ILE A 663 13.40 21.02 -7.42
C ILE A 663 14.86 20.85 -7.83
N LEU A 664 15.25 19.67 -8.31
CA LEU A 664 16.62 19.40 -8.72
C LEU A 664 16.86 19.97 -10.12
N GLY A 665 17.95 20.72 -10.29
CA GLY A 665 18.31 21.27 -11.59
C GLY A 665 18.58 20.21 -12.65
N GLY A 666 17.83 20.23 -13.76
CA GLY A 666 18.07 19.38 -14.91
C GLY A 666 19.39 19.69 -15.64
N ALA A 667 19.85 18.76 -16.47
CA ALA A 667 20.96 19.01 -17.39
C ALA A 667 20.49 19.92 -18.53
N VAL A 668 20.98 21.15 -18.55
CA VAL A 668 20.73 22.14 -19.62
C VAL A 668 22.08 22.49 -20.25
N ARG A 669 22.11 22.92 -21.52
CA ARG A 669 23.35 23.39 -22.19
C ARG A 669 24.14 24.30 -21.22
N ASN A 670 25.33 23.87 -20.81
CA ASN A 670 26.26 24.50 -19.86
C ASN A 670 26.06 24.25 -18.34
N ARG A 671 25.11 23.40 -17.92
CA ARG A 671 25.07 22.86 -16.55
C ARG A 671 25.21 21.34 -16.59
N PRO A 672 26.04 20.74 -15.74
CA PRO A 672 26.33 19.32 -15.84
C PRO A 672 25.11 18.44 -15.48
N GLY A 673 24.02 19.00 -14.94
CA GLY A 673 22.87 18.30 -14.34
C GLY A 673 22.90 18.33 -12.80
N GLY A 674 21.83 17.88 -12.15
CA GLY A 674 21.77 17.69 -10.70
C GLY A 674 22.30 16.31 -10.29
N GLN A 675 22.51 16.12 -9.00
CA GLN A 675 22.88 14.83 -8.41
C GLN A 675 21.94 14.46 -7.27
N ILE A 676 21.58 13.18 -7.21
CA ILE A 676 20.77 12.60 -6.15
C ILE A 676 21.61 11.59 -5.40
N VAL A 677 21.59 11.66 -4.07
CA VAL A 677 22.21 10.69 -3.18
C VAL A 677 21.13 10.10 -2.29
N LEU A 678 20.93 8.79 -2.38
CA LEU A 678 19.98 8.04 -1.56
C LEU A 678 20.79 7.25 -0.52
N ALA A 679 20.56 7.52 0.76
CA ALA A 679 21.15 6.77 1.84
C ALA A 679 20.06 5.99 2.58
N GLY A 680 20.31 4.71 2.83
CA GLY A 680 19.38 3.88 3.57
C GLY A 680 19.81 2.43 3.63
N ASP A 681 18.87 1.61 4.07
CA ASP A 681 19.03 0.17 4.21
C ASP A 681 17.70 -0.52 3.89
N PRO A 682 17.61 -1.29 2.79
CA PRO A 682 16.37 -1.97 2.42
C PRO A 682 16.05 -3.18 3.31
N MET A 683 16.97 -3.59 4.19
CA MET A 683 16.77 -4.70 5.13
C MET A 683 16.22 -4.25 6.49
N GLN A 684 16.02 -2.94 6.68
CA GLN A 684 15.40 -2.36 7.88
C GLN A 684 13.90 -2.07 7.64
N LEU A 685 13.27 -1.32 8.55
CA LEU A 685 11.88 -0.92 8.43
C LEU A 685 11.65 -0.19 7.09
N GLY A 686 10.69 -0.69 6.31
CA GLY A 686 10.21 -0.07 5.10
C GLY A 686 9.17 1.03 5.36
N PRO A 687 8.54 1.55 4.29
CA PRO A 687 7.52 2.57 4.39
C PRO A 687 6.27 2.09 5.14
N VAL A 688 5.68 2.97 5.95
CA VAL A 688 4.42 2.68 6.64
C VAL A 688 3.24 3.08 5.76
N CYS A 689 2.41 2.10 5.38
CA CYS A 689 1.18 2.32 4.63
C CYS A 689 -0.06 2.05 5.52
N ASP A 690 -1.05 2.93 5.44
CA ASP A 690 -2.36 2.72 6.03
C ASP A 690 -3.14 1.64 5.29
N ALA A 691 -3.12 1.67 3.96
CA ALA A 691 -3.78 0.71 3.08
C ALA A 691 -2.90 -0.52 2.87
N LYS A 692 -3.13 -1.57 3.67
CA LYS A 692 -2.47 -2.88 3.52
C LYS A 692 -2.62 -3.51 2.13
N ARG A 693 -3.67 -3.14 1.39
CA ARG A 693 -3.82 -3.55 0.00
C ARG A 693 -2.93 -2.75 -0.95
N ALA A 694 -2.77 -1.45 -0.77
CA ALA A 694 -1.84 -0.65 -1.56
C ALA A 694 -0.39 -1.09 -1.31
N GLU A 695 -0.04 -1.35 -0.05
CA GLU A 695 1.26 -1.88 0.37
C GLU A 695 1.66 -3.12 -0.44
N LYS A 696 0.77 -4.14 -0.49
CA LYS A 696 0.97 -5.39 -1.23
C LYS A 696 1.00 -5.24 -2.75
N LEU A 697 0.37 -4.18 -3.28
CA LEU A 697 0.33 -3.91 -4.72
C LEU A 697 1.57 -3.15 -5.21
N GLY A 698 2.47 -2.76 -4.30
CA GLY A 698 3.76 -2.15 -4.61
C GLY A 698 4.05 -0.84 -3.90
N LEU A 699 3.07 -0.25 -3.20
CA LEU A 699 3.29 1.02 -2.47
C LEU A 699 4.26 0.85 -1.30
N GLY A 700 4.34 -0.36 -0.74
CA GLY A 700 5.24 -0.70 0.37
C GLY A 700 6.70 -0.91 -0.03
N VAL A 701 7.04 -0.80 -1.32
CA VAL A 701 8.42 -0.92 -1.82
C VAL A 701 8.98 0.49 -2.00
N SER A 702 10.06 0.81 -1.28
CA SER A 702 10.72 2.11 -1.40
C SER A 702 11.46 2.26 -2.73
N LEU A 703 11.74 3.50 -3.16
CA LEU A 703 12.56 3.77 -4.34
C LEU A 703 13.95 3.10 -4.23
N LEU A 704 14.55 3.20 -3.04
CA LEU A 704 15.87 2.62 -2.75
C LEU A 704 15.84 1.10 -2.90
N GLU A 705 14.85 0.43 -2.32
CA GLU A 705 14.66 -1.02 -2.43
C GLU A 705 14.42 -1.45 -3.88
N ARG A 706 13.56 -0.74 -4.61
CA ARG A 706 13.27 -1.07 -6.02
C ARG A 706 14.51 -0.93 -6.89
N LEU A 707 15.32 0.11 -6.70
CA LEU A 707 16.59 0.27 -7.42
C LEU A 707 17.55 -0.88 -7.10
N MET A 708 17.75 -1.20 -5.82
CA MET A 708 18.67 -2.24 -5.36
C MET A 708 18.26 -3.67 -5.71
N THR A 709 16.97 -3.91 -6.03
CA THR A 709 16.45 -5.25 -6.33
C THR A 709 16.10 -5.48 -7.80
N LYS A 710 15.78 -4.43 -8.56
CA LYS A 710 15.29 -4.56 -9.96
C LYS A 710 16.24 -3.98 -11.01
N TRP A 711 17.16 -3.09 -10.63
CA TRP A 711 18.02 -2.41 -11.58
C TRP A 711 19.44 -2.91 -11.50
N ARG A 712 19.91 -3.52 -12.60
CA ARG A 712 21.23 -4.14 -12.73
C ARG A 712 22.40 -3.24 -12.28
N LEU A 713 22.27 -1.91 -12.36
CA LEU A 713 23.30 -0.97 -11.92
C LEU A 713 23.54 -0.97 -10.40
N TYR A 714 22.56 -1.43 -9.63
CA TYR A 714 22.57 -1.43 -8.16
C TYR A 714 22.55 -2.84 -7.56
N THR A 715 22.53 -3.88 -8.40
CA THR A 715 22.61 -5.29 -7.99
C THR A 715 24.06 -5.80 -8.11
N LYS A 716 24.32 -6.99 -7.56
CA LYS A 716 25.59 -7.72 -7.69
C LYS A 716 25.63 -8.64 -8.94
N GLU A 717 24.79 -8.39 -9.94
CA GLU A 717 24.64 -9.24 -11.13
C GLU A 717 25.76 -9.03 -12.19
N ASN A 718 26.92 -8.53 -11.78
CA ASN A 718 28.10 -8.48 -12.63
C ASN A 718 28.90 -9.80 -12.52
N GLU A 719 29.85 -10.01 -13.44
CA GLU A 719 30.70 -11.21 -13.48
C GLU A 719 31.51 -11.41 -12.19
N GLU A 720 31.76 -10.33 -11.45
CA GLU A 720 32.56 -10.32 -10.21
C GLU A 720 31.72 -10.59 -8.95
N GLY A 721 30.38 -10.59 -9.03
CA GLY A 721 29.50 -10.71 -7.87
C GLY A 721 29.58 -9.52 -6.90
N THR A 722 29.97 -8.34 -7.38
CA THR A 722 30.20 -7.13 -6.58
C THR A 722 29.26 -6.01 -6.99
N TYR A 723 29.12 -5.00 -6.14
CA TYR A 723 28.38 -3.79 -6.50
C TYR A 723 29.18 -2.90 -7.47
N ASN A 724 28.49 -2.22 -8.39
CA ASN A 724 29.12 -1.19 -9.20
C ASN A 724 29.34 0.09 -8.36
N ASP A 725 30.57 0.26 -7.91
CA ASP A 725 31.01 1.36 -7.06
C ASP A 725 30.68 2.76 -7.59
N LYS A 726 30.50 2.91 -8.91
CA LYS A 726 30.11 4.19 -9.52
C LYS A 726 28.71 4.63 -9.13
N PHE A 727 27.84 3.70 -8.75
CA PHE A 727 26.42 3.93 -8.48
C PHE A 727 26.02 3.60 -7.04
N ILE A 728 26.69 2.64 -6.41
CA ILE A 728 26.34 2.19 -5.06
C ILE A 728 27.59 1.84 -4.26
N THR A 729 27.58 2.13 -2.96
CA THR A 729 28.59 1.63 -2.04
C THR A 729 27.93 1.10 -0.78
N LYS A 730 28.23 -0.16 -0.44
CA LYS A 730 27.84 -0.80 0.82
C LYS A 730 28.87 -0.49 1.89
N LEU A 731 28.44 0.11 2.99
CA LEU A 731 29.27 0.30 4.18
C LEU A 731 29.31 -1.01 4.97
N ARG A 732 30.51 -1.45 5.36
CA ARG A 732 30.71 -2.78 5.95
C ARG A 732 31.06 -2.76 7.43
N ARG A 733 31.90 -1.80 7.84
CA ARG A 733 32.43 -1.70 9.21
C ARG A 733 31.37 -1.26 10.20
N ASN A 734 31.07 -2.07 11.21
CA ASN A 734 30.13 -1.75 12.28
C ASN A 734 30.83 -1.08 13.47
N PHE A 735 30.26 0.02 13.97
CA PHE A 735 30.81 0.78 15.11
C PHE A 735 29.87 0.81 16.31
N ARG A 736 28.78 0.03 16.31
CA ARG A 736 27.73 0.07 17.34
C ARG A 736 27.66 -1.22 18.14
N SER A 737 27.72 -2.36 17.48
CA SER A 737 27.40 -3.66 18.07
C SER A 737 28.67 -4.47 18.36
N HIS A 738 28.67 -5.19 19.47
CA HIS A 738 29.67 -6.24 19.73
C HIS A 738 29.54 -7.35 18.67
N GLU A 739 30.66 -8.00 18.31
CA GLU A 739 30.74 -9.01 17.24
C GLU A 739 29.65 -10.10 17.36
N LEU A 740 29.49 -10.69 18.55
CA LEU A 740 28.46 -11.70 18.83
C LEU A 740 27.01 -11.23 18.56
N ILE A 741 26.72 -9.93 18.70
CA ILE A 741 25.40 -9.36 18.39
C ILE A 741 25.25 -9.16 16.88
N LEU A 742 26.35 -8.82 16.20
CA LEU A 742 26.38 -8.57 14.77
C LEU A 742 26.33 -9.85 13.94
N GLU A 743 26.89 -10.96 14.44
CA GLU A 743 27.04 -12.22 13.70
C GLU A 743 25.73 -12.71 13.06
N LEU A 744 24.66 -12.81 13.85
CA LEU A 744 23.36 -13.30 13.39
C LEU A 744 22.73 -12.39 12.32
N PRO A 745 22.51 -11.07 12.55
CA PRO A 745 21.93 -10.21 11.53
C PRO A 745 22.84 -10.08 10.29
N ASN A 746 24.16 -10.09 10.46
CA ASN A 746 25.11 -10.09 9.35
C ASN A 746 24.91 -11.29 8.42
N ARG A 747 24.80 -12.50 8.98
CA ARG A 747 24.57 -13.72 8.22
C ARG A 747 23.19 -13.75 7.55
N LEU A 748 22.15 -13.31 8.24
CA LEU A 748 20.76 -13.41 7.74
C LEU A 748 20.42 -12.37 6.67
N PHE A 749 20.93 -11.14 6.80
CA PHE A 749 20.49 -10.00 5.99
C PHE A 749 21.57 -9.37 5.12
N TYR A 750 22.86 -9.60 5.44
CA TYR A 750 23.96 -8.88 4.82
C TYR A 750 25.05 -9.79 4.24
N GLU A 751 24.73 -11.07 4.01
CA GLU A 751 25.60 -12.07 3.37
C GLU A 751 26.92 -12.32 4.12
N GLY A 752 26.97 -12.01 5.43
CA GLY A 752 28.21 -12.10 6.20
C GLY A 752 29.25 -11.03 5.87
N GLU A 753 28.88 -9.98 5.13
CA GLU A 753 29.83 -8.98 4.64
C GLU A 753 30.19 -7.89 5.67
N LEU A 754 29.42 -7.75 6.76
CA LEU A 754 29.72 -6.78 7.82
C LEU A 754 30.93 -7.23 8.65
N ILE A 755 31.73 -6.26 9.07
CA ILE A 755 32.98 -6.49 9.83
C ILE A 755 33.08 -5.57 11.04
#